data_AF-A0A7H0JY93-F1
#
_entry.id   AF-A0A7H0JY93-F1
#
_cell.length_a   1.000
_cell.length_b   1.000
_cell.length_c   1.000
_cell.angle_alpha   90.00
_cell.angle_beta   90.00
_cell.angle_gamma   90.00
#
_symmetry.space_group_name_H-M   'P 1'
#
loop_
_entity.id
_entity.type
_entity.pdbx_description
1 polymer ?
#
loop_
_entity_poly.entity_id
_entity_poly.type
_entity_poly.pdbx_seq_one_letter_code
_entity_poly.pdbx_strand_id
1 'polypeptide(L)'
;MRVHNKVAAAAVVASLGAGLVVPTQAGAVIEQKRSFSVDAVTNAVEGFQRVEVNKGRVSWLTYNNPSYGTMSTAFYLDAFAGGSKLPFAGDATAVQSSSEGDTDTITMTHTANGVEVIRTFTVTPDQVDVEVKLRNVSGSTQSLGLNLTTGLMAYDYDITAKQEDTGYDLSVGGRYNLQTRYGGADAIGTGDSQASAVNGANNDGRFQAAKWSQSVQAGGELKATATVSGNASEALQDSDGDGFPDEWELNGYTAADGTALPLHRWGADPGRPDLFLQLNWMKSEWETNGCSEKRDFAPTEADFERFLECSRANTNVYRPSRETLNDLVDLFDKKGYNLHIDAGAYYSNIPGIERHGGQTVDYAPYYFDGEVPGIRLLSDRRNLLGPRQSVFRVGVIGDMQDRGNLSSGNALVSDGAFYVAKNYLMTSQNQVRNTILHEFGHNLGLTHSGASSVEKPNSAYVPKYVSVMNYLYQFSHFDYSDKDSSSSDNVATPQACLNGTSNCYTGAYDIKADWQNLDLVNGEIKKADGSTGVDEQSLETLGKKNPTVRDLEVMAAEQNNGKAGLRVMNEKKNVIIANRSDSKVNIELANVGIDLHKFTLQVNYPGGKFRKEYPVEGAITEYSKLPVEVPIANTAGYTGSTMPVQFRVYNEEGKLVEDQTIDFSVLNYTTQDMDKLVKELEAKKSPLLADAKDTVAKKDPAAPTLSKAAPIPTATQQPSQPGGRNTAVTEFKPTPEPSANKPAAQRGDTTGNQTGAKAGGGGNVGAIVGIIIAILALVGLGGAAAATMG
;
A
#
# COMPACT_ATOMS: atom_id res chain seq x y z
N MET A 1 0.22 -80.52 -19.64
CA MET A 1 1.44 -80.13 -18.89
C MET A 1 1.20 -78.77 -18.27
N ARG A 2 1.22 -78.70 -16.94
CA ARG A 2 1.14 -77.49 -16.11
C ARG A 2 2.56 -77.01 -15.80
N VAL A 3 2.85 -75.71 -15.85
CA VAL A 3 3.74 -75.04 -14.88
C VAL A 3 3.28 -73.59 -14.68
N HIS A 4 3.27 -73.16 -13.42
CA HIS A 4 2.90 -71.85 -12.88
C HIS A 4 4.05 -70.83 -12.91
N ASN A 5 3.66 -69.55 -12.88
CA ASN A 5 4.26 -68.37 -12.21
C ASN A 5 5.60 -68.52 -11.46
N LYS A 6 6.52 -67.55 -11.64
CA LYS A 6 6.78 -66.43 -10.70
C LYS A 6 8.08 -65.64 -11.05
N VAL A 7 7.91 -64.31 -11.11
CA VAL A 7 8.72 -63.22 -10.50
C VAL A 7 10.24 -63.17 -10.69
N ALA A 8 10.72 -62.08 -11.27
CA ALA A 8 11.95 -61.40 -10.87
C ALA A 8 11.73 -59.89 -10.90
N ALA A 9 12.01 -59.23 -9.78
CA ALA A 9 12.00 -57.78 -9.61
C ALA A 9 13.38 -57.20 -9.97
N ALA A 10 13.42 -56.02 -10.58
CA ALA A 10 14.59 -55.14 -10.53
C ALA A 10 14.24 -53.67 -10.80
N ALA A 11 14.45 -52.87 -9.75
CA ALA A 11 14.94 -51.49 -9.71
C ALA A 11 14.25 -50.39 -10.55
N VAL A 12 13.53 -49.53 -9.81
CA VAL A 12 13.21 -48.14 -10.15
C VAL A 12 14.51 -47.31 -10.16
N VAL A 13 14.76 -46.60 -11.26
CA VAL A 13 15.62 -45.41 -11.28
C VAL A 13 14.73 -44.23 -11.63
N ALA A 14 14.44 -43.43 -10.61
CA ALA A 14 13.85 -42.11 -10.75
C ALA A 14 14.88 -41.18 -11.39
N SER A 15 14.60 -40.70 -12.59
CA SER A 15 15.22 -39.50 -13.13
C SER A 15 14.19 -38.38 -13.08
N LEU A 16 14.44 -37.44 -12.17
CA LEU A 16 13.85 -36.11 -12.13
C LEU A 16 14.27 -35.38 -13.41
N GLY A 17 13.47 -35.52 -14.46
CA GLY A 17 13.48 -34.61 -15.59
C GLY A 17 12.49 -33.49 -15.29
N ALA A 18 12.97 -32.26 -15.26
CA ALA A 18 12.14 -31.05 -15.18
C ALA A 18 11.00 -31.15 -16.19
N GLY A 19 9.79 -31.37 -15.68
CA GLY A 19 8.58 -31.31 -16.48
C GLY A 19 8.38 -29.86 -16.88
N LEU A 20 8.78 -29.52 -18.10
CA LEU A 20 8.05 -28.54 -18.88
C LEU A 20 6.59 -28.98 -18.84
N VAL A 21 5.79 -28.36 -17.98
CA VAL A 21 4.34 -28.36 -18.13
C VAL A 21 4.08 -27.54 -19.37
N VAL A 22 4.21 -28.18 -20.53
CA VAL A 22 3.56 -27.67 -21.73
C VAL A 22 2.08 -27.74 -21.39
N PRO A 23 1.34 -26.61 -21.36
CA PRO A 23 -0.09 -26.67 -21.15
C PRO A 23 -0.63 -27.58 -22.24
N THR A 24 -1.19 -28.72 -21.85
CA THR A 24 -1.97 -29.54 -22.78
C THR A 24 -3.21 -28.70 -23.09
N GLN A 25 -3.17 -27.92 -24.18
CA GLN A 25 -4.36 -27.31 -24.76
C GLN A 25 -5.35 -28.44 -25.03
N ALA A 26 -6.43 -28.48 -24.24
CA ALA A 26 -7.56 -29.33 -24.51
C ALA A 26 -8.23 -28.78 -25.77
N GLY A 27 -8.10 -29.50 -26.89
CA GLY A 27 -8.59 -29.07 -28.20
C GLY A 27 -10.06 -28.64 -28.19
N ALA A 28 -10.40 -27.77 -29.14
CA ALA A 28 -11.74 -27.23 -29.31
C ALA A 28 -12.82 -28.33 -29.35
N VAL A 29 -13.98 -28.05 -28.76
CA VAL A 29 -15.10 -29.00 -28.67
C VAL A 29 -16.37 -28.33 -29.18
N ILE A 30 -17.02 -28.96 -30.16
CA ILE A 30 -18.37 -28.58 -30.60
C ILE A 30 -19.41 -29.31 -29.73
N GLU A 31 -20.29 -28.54 -29.09
CA GLU A 31 -21.34 -29.05 -28.22
C GLU A 31 -22.73 -28.69 -28.75
N GLN A 32 -23.61 -29.69 -28.88
CA GLN A 32 -25.03 -29.46 -29.19
C GLN A 32 -25.90 -29.75 -27.96
N LYS A 33 -25.75 -28.92 -26.92
CA LYS A 33 -26.50 -29.07 -25.67
C LYS A 33 -27.96 -28.60 -25.76
N ARG A 34 -28.29 -27.80 -26.77
CA ARG A 34 -29.61 -27.16 -26.94
C ARG A 34 -30.20 -27.50 -28.31
N SER A 35 -31.53 -27.58 -28.40
CA SER A 35 -32.21 -27.91 -29.67
C SER A 35 -32.13 -26.78 -30.72
N PHE A 36 -31.88 -25.55 -30.27
CA PHE A 36 -31.94 -24.33 -31.07
C PHE A 36 -30.57 -23.70 -31.39
N SER A 37 -29.46 -24.24 -30.87
CA SER A 37 -28.11 -23.71 -31.12
C SER A 37 -27.06 -24.83 -31.17
N VAL A 38 -25.87 -24.47 -31.62
CA VAL A 38 -24.66 -25.30 -31.62
C VAL A 38 -23.53 -24.41 -31.09
N ASP A 39 -22.81 -24.88 -30.09
CA ASP A 39 -21.75 -24.11 -29.44
C ASP A 39 -20.38 -24.60 -29.94
N ALA A 40 -19.56 -23.71 -30.46
CA ALA A 40 -18.13 -23.93 -30.62
C ALA A 40 -17.40 -23.42 -29.37
N VAL A 41 -16.64 -24.29 -28.70
CA VAL A 41 -15.91 -23.95 -27.47
C VAL A 41 -14.42 -24.19 -27.69
N THR A 42 -13.64 -23.11 -27.74
CA THR A 42 -12.21 -23.17 -28.11
C THR A 42 -11.29 -23.48 -26.92
N ASN A 43 -11.77 -23.35 -25.68
CA ASN A 43 -10.99 -23.44 -24.45
C ASN A 43 -9.78 -22.47 -24.39
N ALA A 44 -9.76 -21.43 -25.22
CA ALA A 44 -8.69 -20.44 -25.20
C ALA A 44 -8.70 -19.67 -23.87
N VAL A 45 -7.51 -19.45 -23.30
CA VAL A 45 -7.33 -18.63 -22.08
C VAL A 45 -7.71 -17.18 -22.37
N GLU A 46 -7.30 -16.71 -23.54
CA GLU A 46 -7.66 -15.44 -24.14
C GLU A 46 -8.15 -15.69 -25.58
N GLY A 47 -9.19 -14.97 -26.01
CA GLY A 47 -9.81 -15.17 -27.33
C GLY A 47 -11.31 -15.46 -27.28
N PHE A 48 -11.89 -15.82 -28.43
CA PHE A 48 -13.25 -16.33 -28.54
C PHE A 48 -13.39 -17.68 -27.86
N GLN A 49 -13.78 -17.66 -26.58
CA GLN A 49 -13.96 -18.87 -25.78
C GLN A 49 -15.20 -19.66 -26.20
N ARG A 50 -16.28 -18.97 -26.58
CA ARG A 50 -17.55 -19.58 -26.97
C ARG A 50 -18.23 -18.83 -28.10
N VAL A 51 -18.67 -19.56 -29.10
CA VAL A 51 -19.54 -19.06 -30.17
C VAL A 51 -20.80 -19.92 -30.21
N GLU A 52 -21.92 -19.35 -29.73
CA GLU A 52 -23.25 -19.95 -29.81
C GLU A 52 -23.87 -19.63 -31.18
N VAL A 53 -23.77 -20.58 -32.11
CA VAL A 53 -24.38 -20.46 -33.44
C VAL A 53 -25.86 -20.84 -33.33
N ASN A 54 -26.75 -19.86 -33.45
CA ASN A 54 -28.18 -20.07 -33.28
C ASN A 54 -28.85 -20.44 -34.61
N LYS A 55 -29.80 -21.40 -34.57
CA LYS A 55 -30.60 -21.77 -35.76
C LYS A 55 -31.51 -20.63 -36.21
N GLY A 56 -31.84 -19.70 -35.31
CA GLY A 56 -32.55 -18.46 -35.57
C GLY A 56 -31.68 -17.34 -36.13
N ARG A 57 -32.09 -16.10 -35.84
CA ARG A 57 -31.54 -14.86 -36.43
C ARG A 57 -30.25 -14.36 -35.78
N VAL A 58 -30.03 -14.67 -34.50
CA VAL A 58 -28.98 -14.05 -33.67
C VAL A 58 -28.08 -15.12 -33.08
N SER A 59 -26.80 -15.07 -33.42
CA SER A 59 -25.74 -15.85 -32.78
C SER A 59 -24.99 -15.00 -31.76
N TRP A 60 -24.36 -15.63 -30.77
CA TRP A 60 -23.63 -14.96 -29.71
C TRP A 60 -22.16 -15.36 -29.73
N LEU A 61 -21.26 -14.36 -29.76
CA LEU A 61 -19.82 -14.58 -29.72
C LEU A 61 -19.29 -14.02 -28.39
N THR A 62 -18.64 -14.85 -27.59
CA THR A 62 -18.06 -14.46 -26.30
C THR A 62 -16.55 -14.52 -26.39
N TYR A 63 -15.94 -13.33 -26.35
CA TYR A 63 -14.50 -13.15 -26.17
C TYR A 63 -14.18 -13.16 -24.67
N ASN A 64 -13.08 -13.79 -24.29
CA ASN A 64 -12.60 -13.84 -22.91
C ASN A 64 -11.19 -13.24 -22.85
N ASN A 65 -10.93 -12.43 -21.84
CA ASN A 65 -9.60 -12.05 -21.42
C ASN A 65 -9.50 -12.21 -19.89
N PRO A 66 -8.44 -12.83 -19.34
CA PRO A 66 -8.30 -13.04 -17.90
C PRO A 66 -8.35 -11.76 -17.07
N SER A 67 -7.80 -10.66 -17.60
CA SER A 67 -7.67 -9.37 -16.92
C SER A 67 -8.92 -8.50 -17.01
N TYR A 68 -9.71 -8.61 -18.09
CA TYR A 68 -10.88 -7.74 -18.33
C TYR A 68 -12.23 -8.47 -18.32
N GLY A 69 -12.24 -9.78 -18.12
CA GLY A 69 -13.43 -10.61 -18.11
C GLY A 69 -13.94 -10.96 -19.51
N THR A 70 -15.24 -11.20 -19.61
CA THR A 70 -15.86 -11.63 -20.88
C THR A 70 -16.55 -10.48 -21.59
N MET A 71 -16.38 -10.45 -22.91
CA MET A 71 -17.06 -9.55 -23.81
C MET A 71 -17.97 -10.34 -24.75
N SER A 72 -19.28 -10.11 -24.66
CA SER A 72 -20.29 -10.76 -25.49
C SER A 72 -20.76 -9.83 -26.61
N THR A 73 -20.67 -10.33 -27.83
CA THR A 73 -21.16 -9.66 -29.04
C THR A 73 -22.32 -10.47 -29.63
N ALA A 74 -23.30 -9.75 -30.16
CA ALA A 74 -24.41 -10.32 -30.91
C ALA A 74 -24.11 -10.23 -32.40
N PHE A 75 -24.24 -11.34 -33.12
CA PHE A 75 -24.18 -11.38 -34.58
C PHE A 75 -25.59 -11.61 -35.15
N TYR A 76 -26.11 -10.62 -35.85
CA TYR A 76 -27.44 -10.65 -36.46
C TYR A 76 -27.35 -10.95 -37.95
N LEU A 77 -28.24 -11.83 -38.42
CA LEU A 77 -28.42 -12.15 -39.83
C LEU A 77 -29.85 -11.86 -40.26
N ASP A 78 -30.02 -10.96 -41.23
CA ASP A 78 -31.30 -10.72 -41.89
C ASP A 78 -31.21 -11.02 -43.38
N ALA A 79 -31.93 -12.04 -43.83
CA ALA A 79 -32.03 -12.39 -45.24
C ALA A 79 -33.37 -11.93 -45.83
N PHE A 80 -33.37 -11.56 -47.10
CA PHE A 80 -34.53 -11.05 -47.83
C PHE A 80 -34.67 -11.72 -49.19
N ALA A 81 -35.90 -11.99 -49.61
CA ALA A 81 -36.25 -12.43 -50.95
C ALA A 81 -37.48 -11.67 -51.45
N GLY A 82 -37.39 -11.06 -52.62
CA GLY A 82 -38.47 -10.23 -53.18
C GLY A 82 -38.88 -9.07 -52.27
N GLY A 83 -37.94 -8.51 -51.51
CA GLY A 83 -38.18 -7.43 -50.54
C GLY A 83 -38.80 -7.88 -49.21
N SER A 84 -39.17 -9.16 -49.07
CA SER A 84 -39.70 -9.72 -47.83
C SER A 84 -38.60 -10.42 -47.03
N LYS A 85 -38.61 -10.24 -45.71
CA LYS A 85 -37.66 -10.90 -44.81
C LYS A 85 -37.93 -12.41 -44.78
N LEU A 86 -36.87 -13.22 -44.88
CA LEU A 86 -36.96 -14.67 -44.81
C LEU A 86 -37.12 -15.11 -43.34
N PRO A 87 -38.02 -16.07 -43.06
CA PRO A 87 -38.10 -16.70 -41.74
C PRO A 87 -36.93 -17.66 -41.53
N PHE A 88 -36.55 -17.84 -40.26
CA PHE A 88 -35.62 -18.89 -39.84
C PHE A 88 -36.42 -20.11 -39.37
N ALA A 89 -36.11 -21.27 -39.93
CA ALA A 89 -36.84 -22.51 -39.65
C ALA A 89 -36.08 -23.37 -38.64
N GLY A 90 -36.16 -23.02 -37.35
CA GLY A 90 -35.38 -23.65 -36.28
C GLY A 90 -35.36 -25.18 -36.32
N ASP A 91 -36.54 -25.82 -36.29
CA ASP A 91 -36.63 -27.29 -36.26
C ASP A 91 -36.22 -27.95 -37.60
N ALA A 92 -36.33 -27.23 -38.71
CA ALA A 92 -36.00 -27.73 -40.05
C ALA A 92 -34.57 -27.35 -40.51
N THR A 93 -33.79 -26.67 -39.66
CA THR A 93 -32.42 -26.30 -39.97
C THR A 93 -31.49 -27.50 -39.79
N ALA A 94 -30.94 -27.98 -40.89
CA ALA A 94 -29.89 -28.99 -40.89
C ALA A 94 -28.58 -28.39 -40.38
N VAL A 95 -27.84 -29.15 -39.57
CA VAL A 95 -26.56 -28.74 -38.99
C VAL A 95 -25.51 -29.76 -39.40
N GLN A 96 -24.37 -29.26 -39.88
CA GLN A 96 -23.14 -30.02 -40.09
C GLN A 96 -22.01 -29.33 -39.35
N SER A 97 -21.18 -30.09 -38.65
CA SER A 97 -20.09 -29.53 -37.86
C SER A 97 -18.82 -30.38 -37.98
N SER A 98 -17.66 -29.73 -37.94
CA SER A 98 -16.35 -30.39 -37.98
C SER A 98 -15.33 -29.56 -37.21
N SER A 99 -14.33 -30.23 -36.63
CA SER A 99 -13.20 -29.60 -35.94
C SER A 99 -11.90 -30.09 -36.58
N GLU A 100 -11.00 -29.17 -36.94
CA GLU A 100 -9.67 -29.46 -37.49
C GLU A 100 -8.64 -28.53 -36.81
N GLY A 101 -7.75 -29.10 -35.98
CA GLY A 101 -6.86 -28.30 -35.14
C GLY A 101 -7.65 -27.40 -34.17
N ASP A 102 -7.32 -26.11 -34.13
CA ASP A 102 -8.00 -25.10 -33.33
C ASP A 102 -9.15 -24.40 -34.09
N THR A 103 -9.59 -25.00 -35.21
CA THR A 103 -10.65 -24.45 -36.07
C THR A 103 -11.91 -25.31 -36.00
N ASP A 104 -13.00 -24.72 -35.51
CA ASP A 104 -14.33 -25.30 -35.53
C ASP A 104 -15.13 -24.73 -36.70
N THR A 105 -15.78 -25.58 -37.49
CA THR A 105 -16.67 -25.16 -38.58
C THR A 105 -18.08 -25.68 -38.33
N ILE A 106 -19.06 -24.78 -38.33
CA ILE A 106 -20.49 -25.09 -38.16
C ILE A 106 -21.23 -24.55 -39.38
N THR A 107 -21.84 -25.45 -40.16
CA THR A 107 -22.69 -25.12 -41.31
C THR A 107 -24.16 -25.40 -41.00
N MET A 108 -25.02 -24.41 -41.21
CA MET A 108 -26.46 -24.49 -41.05
C MET A 108 -27.17 -24.24 -42.37
N THR A 109 -28.08 -25.15 -42.73
CA THR A 109 -28.83 -25.07 -43.99
C THR A 109 -30.32 -25.22 -43.75
N HIS A 110 -31.12 -24.31 -44.29
CA HIS A 110 -32.58 -24.44 -44.36
C HIS A 110 -33.12 -23.77 -45.63
N THR A 111 -34.34 -24.10 -46.02
CA THR A 111 -35.01 -23.47 -47.17
C THR A 111 -36.25 -22.70 -46.71
N ALA A 112 -36.40 -21.46 -47.18
CA ALA A 112 -37.57 -20.63 -46.93
C ALA A 112 -37.91 -19.79 -48.17
N ASN A 113 -39.19 -19.68 -48.51
CA ASN A 113 -39.72 -18.87 -49.63
C ASN A 113 -38.99 -19.08 -50.98
N GLY A 114 -38.57 -20.32 -51.27
CA GLY A 114 -37.85 -20.65 -52.50
C GLY A 114 -36.37 -20.24 -52.49
N VAL A 115 -35.79 -19.97 -51.32
CA VAL A 115 -34.36 -19.68 -51.14
C VAL A 115 -33.77 -20.66 -50.13
N GLU A 116 -32.69 -21.32 -50.51
CA GLU A 116 -31.85 -22.11 -49.60
C GLU A 116 -30.83 -21.18 -48.94
N VAL A 117 -30.88 -21.11 -47.60
CA VAL A 117 -30.02 -20.27 -46.76
C VAL A 117 -28.96 -21.17 -46.15
N ILE A 118 -27.70 -20.95 -46.52
CA ILE A 118 -26.54 -21.68 -46.01
C ILE A 118 -25.69 -20.70 -45.20
N ARG A 119 -25.38 -21.06 -43.96
CA ARG A 119 -24.59 -20.24 -43.03
C ARG A 119 -23.43 -21.06 -42.52
N THR A 120 -22.21 -20.64 -42.75
CA THR A 120 -21.00 -21.32 -42.29
C THR A 120 -20.26 -20.39 -41.34
N PHE A 121 -20.09 -20.84 -40.10
CA PHE A 121 -19.28 -20.19 -39.08
C PHE A 121 -17.98 -20.98 -38.95
N THR A 122 -16.85 -20.30 -39.09
CA THR A 122 -15.52 -20.84 -38.84
C THR A 122 -14.93 -20.09 -37.65
N VAL A 123 -14.63 -20.82 -36.57
CA VAL A 123 -14.30 -20.27 -35.25
C VAL A 123 -12.90 -20.72 -34.88
N THR A 124 -12.09 -19.77 -34.45
CA THR A 124 -10.76 -19.94 -33.86
C THR A 124 -10.68 -19.11 -32.57
N PRO A 125 -9.64 -19.25 -31.74
CA PRO A 125 -9.41 -18.33 -30.63
C PRO A 125 -9.38 -16.85 -31.03
N ASP A 126 -8.82 -16.52 -32.20
CA ASP A 126 -8.54 -15.13 -32.56
C ASP A 126 -9.64 -14.49 -33.42
N GLN A 127 -10.39 -15.31 -34.17
CA GLN A 127 -11.40 -14.81 -35.12
C GLN A 127 -12.60 -15.75 -35.30
N VAL A 128 -13.71 -15.12 -35.71
CA VAL A 128 -14.92 -15.77 -36.21
C VAL A 128 -15.22 -15.29 -37.62
N ASP A 129 -15.14 -16.19 -38.59
CA ASP A 129 -15.55 -15.95 -39.96
C ASP A 129 -16.96 -16.48 -40.20
N VAL A 130 -17.81 -15.66 -40.82
CA VAL A 130 -19.19 -16.00 -41.16
C VAL A 130 -19.39 -15.85 -42.65
N GLU A 131 -19.67 -16.96 -43.33
CA GLU A 131 -20.10 -16.99 -44.73
C GLU A 131 -21.60 -17.27 -44.80
N VAL A 132 -22.34 -16.46 -45.54
CA VAL A 132 -23.77 -16.66 -45.79
C VAL A 132 -24.02 -16.71 -47.29
N LYS A 133 -24.64 -17.80 -47.74
CA LYS A 133 -25.09 -17.97 -49.13
C LYS A 133 -26.61 -18.08 -49.18
N LEU A 134 -27.22 -17.28 -50.05
CA LEU A 134 -28.63 -17.39 -50.42
C LEU A 134 -28.72 -17.93 -51.84
N ARG A 135 -29.15 -19.20 -51.98
CA ARG A 135 -29.31 -19.86 -53.28
C ARG A 135 -30.76 -19.82 -53.71
N ASN A 136 -31.03 -19.31 -54.91
CA ASN A 136 -32.38 -19.23 -55.45
C ASN A 136 -32.83 -20.59 -56.02
N VAL A 137 -33.80 -21.22 -55.35
CA VAL A 137 -34.38 -22.52 -55.75
C VAL A 137 -35.84 -22.39 -56.22
N SER A 138 -36.34 -21.17 -56.40
CA SER A 138 -37.74 -20.87 -56.73
C SER A 138 -38.14 -21.09 -58.19
N GLY A 139 -37.19 -21.48 -59.06
CA GLY A 139 -37.42 -21.68 -60.50
C GLY A 139 -37.56 -20.40 -61.32
N SER A 140 -37.51 -19.21 -60.71
CA SER A 140 -37.56 -17.90 -61.39
C SER A 140 -36.55 -16.91 -60.78
N THR A 141 -36.20 -15.84 -61.48
CA THR A 141 -35.29 -14.80 -60.94
C THR A 141 -35.90 -14.13 -59.70
N GLN A 142 -35.10 -13.98 -58.64
CA GLN A 142 -35.50 -13.32 -57.40
C GLN A 142 -34.51 -12.23 -56.99
N SER A 143 -35.01 -11.14 -56.42
CA SER A 143 -34.15 -10.16 -55.73
C SER A 143 -33.82 -10.68 -54.34
N LEU A 144 -32.54 -10.96 -54.09
CA LEU A 144 -32.04 -11.43 -52.80
C LEU A 144 -31.32 -10.29 -52.08
N GLY A 145 -31.34 -10.32 -50.76
CA GLY A 145 -30.58 -9.37 -49.94
C GLY A 145 -30.16 -9.96 -48.62
N LEU A 146 -29.04 -9.46 -48.09
CA LEU A 146 -28.50 -9.82 -46.77
C LEU A 146 -28.11 -8.55 -46.03
N ASN A 147 -28.48 -8.48 -44.75
CA ASN A 147 -27.85 -7.58 -43.80
C ASN A 147 -27.17 -8.43 -42.72
N LEU A 148 -25.87 -8.23 -42.55
CA LEU A 148 -25.10 -8.79 -41.44
C LEU A 148 -24.78 -7.66 -40.48
N THR A 149 -24.96 -7.88 -39.18
CA THR A 149 -24.68 -6.86 -38.16
C THR A 149 -23.96 -7.48 -36.98
N THR A 150 -22.87 -6.87 -36.55
CA THR A 150 -22.23 -7.14 -35.26
C THR A 150 -22.66 -6.06 -34.27
N GLY A 151 -23.02 -6.44 -33.06
CA GLY A 151 -23.48 -5.52 -32.03
C GLY A 151 -22.87 -5.83 -30.67
N LEU A 152 -22.35 -4.80 -30.00
CA LEU A 152 -21.85 -4.89 -28.63
C LEU A 152 -23.03 -4.74 -27.65
N MET A 153 -23.26 -5.75 -26.80
CA MET A 153 -24.32 -5.69 -25.79
C MET A 153 -23.85 -4.92 -24.56
N ALA A 154 -24.68 -3.96 -24.13
CA ALA A 154 -24.54 -3.09 -22.95
C ALA A 154 -23.20 -3.17 -22.19
N TYR A 155 -22.33 -2.20 -22.45
CA TYR A 155 -21.16 -1.91 -21.65
C TYR A 155 -21.29 -0.50 -21.06
N ASP A 156 -20.81 -0.30 -19.84
CA ASP A 156 -20.60 1.01 -19.22
C ASP A 156 -19.36 1.73 -19.83
N TYR A 157 -18.95 1.36 -21.04
CA TYR A 157 -17.73 1.81 -21.70
C TYR A 157 -18.05 2.52 -23.00
N ASP A 158 -17.29 3.58 -23.29
CA ASP A 158 -17.34 4.27 -24.57
C ASP A 158 -16.87 3.34 -25.70
N ILE A 159 -17.58 3.36 -26.82
CA ILE A 159 -17.26 2.56 -28.01
C ILE A 159 -16.99 3.51 -29.16
N THR A 160 -15.76 3.50 -29.67
CA THR A 160 -15.39 4.26 -30.86
C THR A 160 -15.17 3.32 -32.03
N ALA A 161 -15.73 3.64 -33.19
CA ALA A 161 -15.53 2.90 -34.44
C ALA A 161 -14.81 3.79 -35.45
N LYS A 162 -13.71 3.28 -36.01
CA LYS A 162 -12.98 3.90 -37.12
C LYS A 162 -13.13 3.01 -38.34
N GLN A 163 -13.57 3.59 -39.46
CA GLN A 163 -13.66 2.84 -40.71
C GLN A 163 -12.26 2.52 -41.24
N GLU A 164 -11.99 1.25 -41.51
CA GLU A 164 -10.74 0.74 -42.08
C GLU A 164 -11.06 -0.37 -43.09
N ASP A 165 -10.43 -0.34 -44.26
CA ASP A 165 -10.68 -1.25 -45.38
C ASP A 165 -12.18 -1.44 -45.72
N THR A 166 -12.68 -2.66 -45.57
CA THR A 166 -14.07 -3.08 -45.85
C THR A 166 -14.92 -3.16 -44.58
N GLY A 167 -14.48 -2.55 -43.47
CA GLY A 167 -15.22 -2.56 -42.22
C GLY A 167 -14.71 -1.54 -41.19
N TYR A 168 -14.58 -1.96 -39.93
CA TYR A 168 -14.32 -1.06 -38.82
C TYR A 168 -13.35 -1.65 -37.79
N ASP A 169 -12.48 -0.79 -37.27
CA ASP A 169 -11.70 -1.00 -36.05
C ASP A 169 -12.41 -0.32 -34.89
N LEU A 170 -12.61 -1.07 -33.81
CA LEU A 170 -13.42 -0.70 -32.67
C LEU A 170 -12.54 -0.69 -31.42
N SER A 171 -12.54 0.41 -30.67
CA SER A 171 -12.02 0.46 -29.30
C SER A 171 -13.19 0.44 -28.33
N VAL A 172 -13.16 -0.49 -27.37
CA VAL A 172 -14.20 -0.65 -26.34
C VAL A 172 -13.58 -0.29 -24.99
N GLY A 173 -13.82 0.94 -24.53
CA GLY A 173 -13.28 1.48 -23.28
C GLY A 173 -11.76 1.46 -23.18
N GLY A 174 -11.04 1.40 -24.32
CA GLY A 174 -9.59 1.22 -24.37
C GLY A 174 -9.09 -0.19 -24.02
N ARG A 175 -9.98 -1.11 -23.65
CA ARG A 175 -9.66 -2.47 -23.15
C ARG A 175 -9.58 -3.52 -24.24
N TYR A 176 -10.50 -3.44 -25.20
CA TYR A 176 -10.56 -4.36 -26.32
C TYR A 176 -10.42 -3.60 -27.63
N ASN A 177 -9.61 -4.15 -28.52
CA ASN A 177 -9.56 -3.76 -29.92
C ASN A 177 -10.27 -4.85 -30.73
N LEU A 178 -11.46 -4.56 -31.26
CA LEU A 178 -12.18 -5.47 -32.15
C LEU A 178 -12.07 -4.97 -33.59
N GLN A 179 -12.14 -5.90 -34.53
CA GLN A 179 -12.22 -5.61 -35.94
C GLN A 179 -13.42 -6.33 -36.54
N THR A 180 -14.17 -5.59 -37.37
CA THR A 180 -15.20 -6.16 -38.24
C THR A 180 -14.79 -5.92 -39.68
N ARG A 181 -14.90 -6.93 -40.54
CA ARG A 181 -14.60 -6.82 -41.98
C ARG A 181 -15.70 -7.45 -42.80
N TYR A 182 -16.15 -6.80 -43.86
CA TYR A 182 -17.28 -7.24 -44.68
C TYR A 182 -16.89 -7.41 -46.14
N GLY A 183 -16.70 -8.65 -46.58
CA GLY A 183 -16.30 -8.96 -47.95
C GLY A 183 -17.46 -8.78 -48.95
N GLY A 184 -17.22 -7.98 -49.99
CA GLY A 184 -18.14 -7.82 -51.12
C GLY A 184 -19.45 -7.09 -50.81
N ALA A 185 -19.51 -6.34 -49.71
CA ALA A 185 -20.70 -5.57 -49.32
C ALA A 185 -20.95 -4.38 -50.26
N ASP A 186 -22.22 -4.09 -50.54
CA ASP A 186 -22.65 -2.90 -51.31
C ASP A 186 -22.58 -1.63 -50.46
N ALA A 187 -22.81 -1.77 -49.14
CA ALA A 187 -22.75 -0.68 -48.19
C ALA A 187 -22.36 -1.21 -46.80
N ILE A 188 -21.64 -0.39 -46.06
CA ILE A 188 -21.31 -0.60 -44.65
C ILE A 188 -21.71 0.62 -43.83
N GLY A 189 -21.97 0.46 -42.54
CA GLY A 189 -22.39 1.56 -41.67
C GLY A 189 -22.28 1.21 -40.19
N THR A 190 -22.19 2.23 -39.33
CA THR A 190 -22.30 2.07 -37.87
C THR A 190 -23.50 2.81 -37.30
N GLY A 191 -23.91 2.48 -36.08
CA GLY A 191 -24.89 3.29 -35.36
C GLY A 191 -25.28 2.77 -33.99
N ASP A 192 -26.09 3.58 -33.31
CA ASP A 192 -26.56 3.38 -31.93
C ASP A 192 -27.56 2.22 -31.80
N SER A 193 -28.20 1.87 -32.91
CA SER A 193 -29.08 0.73 -33.07
C SER A 193 -28.72 -0.06 -34.32
N GLN A 194 -29.12 -1.33 -34.36
CA GLN A 194 -28.97 -2.15 -35.57
C GLN A 194 -29.59 -1.47 -36.81
N ALA A 195 -30.78 -0.87 -36.67
CA ALA A 195 -31.44 -0.21 -37.79
C ALA A 195 -30.66 1.01 -38.28
N SER A 196 -30.09 1.79 -37.35
CA SER A 196 -29.22 2.94 -37.65
C SER A 196 -27.97 2.49 -38.41
N ALA A 197 -27.29 1.43 -37.94
CA ALA A 197 -26.10 0.89 -38.58
C ALA A 197 -26.38 0.36 -39.99
N VAL A 198 -27.45 -0.43 -40.15
CA VAL A 198 -27.90 -0.95 -41.44
C VAL A 198 -28.22 0.19 -42.41
N ASN A 199 -28.71 1.33 -41.92
CA ASN A 199 -29.02 2.51 -42.74
C ASN A 199 -27.84 3.47 -42.93
N GLY A 200 -26.65 3.18 -42.36
CA GLY A 200 -25.45 4.02 -42.51
C GLY A 200 -25.52 5.34 -41.77
N ALA A 201 -26.15 5.38 -40.58
CA ALA A 201 -26.29 6.61 -39.80
C ALA A 201 -24.94 7.15 -39.27
N ASN A 202 -24.00 6.26 -38.94
CA ASN A 202 -22.66 6.57 -38.43
C ASN A 202 -22.65 7.48 -37.19
N ASN A 203 -23.66 7.33 -36.34
CA ASN A 203 -23.85 8.15 -35.15
C ASN A 203 -23.23 7.55 -33.87
N ASP A 204 -22.80 6.29 -33.91
CA ASP A 204 -22.24 5.57 -32.77
C ASP A 204 -21.48 4.31 -33.25
N GLY A 205 -20.59 3.78 -32.42
CA GLY A 205 -19.79 2.60 -32.71
C GLY A 205 -20.37 1.27 -32.23
N ARG A 206 -21.54 1.22 -31.59
CA ARG A 206 -22.09 0.03 -30.93
C ARG A 206 -22.52 -1.08 -31.88
N PHE A 207 -23.13 -0.73 -33.01
CA PHE A 207 -23.51 -1.66 -34.06
C PHE A 207 -22.73 -1.35 -35.33
N GLN A 208 -22.22 -2.38 -36.01
CA GLN A 208 -21.59 -2.29 -37.32
C GLN A 208 -22.35 -3.22 -38.25
N ALA A 209 -22.74 -2.73 -39.42
CA ALA A 209 -23.56 -3.46 -40.35
C ALA A 209 -23.04 -3.37 -41.77
N ALA A 210 -23.36 -4.40 -42.55
CA ALA A 210 -23.11 -4.44 -43.97
C ALA A 210 -24.33 -4.98 -44.72
N LYS A 211 -24.49 -4.53 -45.97
CA LYS A 211 -25.59 -4.87 -46.86
C LYS A 211 -25.09 -5.49 -48.15
N TRP A 212 -25.81 -6.49 -48.63
CA TRP A 212 -25.67 -7.07 -49.95
C TRP A 212 -27.05 -7.17 -50.61
N SER A 213 -27.17 -6.86 -51.89
CA SER A 213 -28.38 -7.07 -52.66
C SER A 213 -28.08 -7.37 -54.12
N GLN A 214 -28.74 -8.39 -54.66
CA GLN A 214 -28.56 -8.78 -56.05
C GLN A 214 -29.82 -9.41 -56.61
N SER A 215 -30.09 -9.19 -57.90
CA SER A 215 -31.05 -9.99 -58.67
C SER A 215 -30.39 -11.30 -59.09
N VAL A 216 -30.89 -12.43 -58.58
CA VAL A 216 -30.29 -13.76 -58.72
C VAL A 216 -31.20 -14.65 -59.55
N GLN A 217 -30.70 -15.19 -60.66
CA GLN A 217 -31.42 -16.13 -61.52
C GLN A 217 -31.69 -17.46 -60.80
N ALA A 218 -32.64 -18.25 -61.31
CA ALA A 218 -32.90 -19.59 -60.77
C ALA A 218 -31.62 -20.44 -60.80
N GLY A 219 -31.26 -21.03 -59.66
CA GLY A 219 -30.04 -21.81 -59.46
C GLY A 219 -28.79 -21.01 -59.10
N GLY A 220 -28.82 -19.67 -59.21
CA GLY A 220 -27.73 -18.78 -58.80
C GLY A 220 -27.70 -18.51 -57.28
N GLU A 221 -26.67 -17.81 -56.82
CA GLU A 221 -26.48 -17.47 -55.40
C GLU A 221 -26.03 -16.02 -55.17
N LEU A 222 -26.39 -15.48 -53.99
CA LEU A 222 -25.80 -14.30 -53.38
C LEU A 222 -24.93 -14.75 -52.21
N LYS A 223 -23.68 -14.27 -52.15
CA LYS A 223 -22.71 -14.60 -51.09
C LYS A 223 -22.34 -13.34 -50.30
N ALA A 224 -22.36 -13.44 -48.98
CA ALA A 224 -21.86 -12.43 -48.05
C ALA A 224 -20.84 -13.06 -47.08
N THR A 225 -19.83 -12.29 -46.69
CA THR A 225 -18.83 -12.70 -45.70
C THR A 225 -18.63 -11.60 -44.66
N ALA A 226 -18.58 -11.99 -43.40
CA ALA A 226 -18.23 -11.11 -42.28
C ALA A 226 -17.18 -11.79 -41.42
N THR A 227 -16.12 -11.07 -41.07
CA THR A 227 -15.11 -11.51 -40.10
C THR A 227 -15.22 -10.63 -38.87
N VAL A 228 -15.20 -11.26 -37.69
CA VAL A 228 -15.07 -10.60 -36.40
C VAL A 228 -13.81 -11.14 -35.73
N SER A 229 -12.83 -10.27 -35.49
CA SER A 229 -11.62 -10.58 -34.73
C SER A 229 -11.48 -9.61 -33.56
N GLY A 230 -10.68 -9.97 -32.56
CA GLY A 230 -10.39 -9.05 -31.48
C GLY A 230 -9.25 -9.51 -30.59
N ASN A 231 -8.67 -8.55 -29.90
CA ASN A 231 -7.57 -8.75 -28.97
C ASN A 231 -7.69 -7.76 -27.81
N ALA A 232 -7.17 -8.15 -26.65
CA ALA A 232 -6.96 -7.21 -25.56
C ALA A 232 -5.99 -6.10 -25.98
N SER A 233 -6.17 -4.93 -25.39
CA SER A 233 -5.23 -3.83 -25.54
C SER A 233 -3.93 -4.15 -24.80
N GLU A 234 -2.82 -4.31 -25.53
CA GLU A 234 -1.48 -4.50 -24.94
C GLU A 234 -1.13 -3.38 -23.94
N ALA A 235 -1.61 -2.14 -24.20
CA ALA A 235 -1.35 -0.99 -23.34
C ALA A 235 -2.00 -1.06 -21.94
N LEU A 236 -2.93 -1.99 -21.73
CA LEU A 236 -3.57 -2.22 -20.45
C LEU A 236 -3.23 -3.61 -19.88
N GLN A 237 -2.41 -4.41 -20.58
CA GLN A 237 -2.00 -5.73 -20.14
C GLN A 237 -1.40 -5.61 -18.74
N ASP A 238 -1.74 -6.55 -17.88
CA ASP A 238 -1.45 -6.56 -16.44
C ASP A 238 -1.12 -8.03 -16.15
N SER A 239 0.17 -8.35 -16.33
CA SER A 239 0.68 -9.71 -16.47
C SER A 239 0.71 -10.48 -15.15
N ASP A 240 0.81 -9.78 -14.03
CA ASP A 240 0.84 -10.35 -12.69
C ASP A 240 -0.48 -10.18 -11.91
N GLY A 241 -1.41 -9.36 -12.42
CA GLY A 241 -2.78 -9.25 -11.94
C GLY A 241 -2.95 -8.33 -10.72
N ASP A 242 -2.00 -7.43 -10.47
CA ASP A 242 -2.01 -6.53 -9.32
C ASP A 242 -2.88 -5.27 -9.51
N GLY A 243 -3.31 -5.02 -10.76
CA GLY A 243 -4.13 -3.88 -11.14
C GLY A 243 -3.38 -2.77 -11.86
N PHE A 244 -2.06 -2.85 -11.97
CA PHE A 244 -1.24 -1.93 -12.73
C PHE A 244 -0.96 -2.53 -14.12
N PRO A 245 -1.21 -1.77 -15.20
CA PRO A 245 -0.75 -2.18 -16.50
C PRO A 245 0.79 -2.29 -16.53
N ASP A 246 1.33 -3.31 -17.22
CA ASP A 246 2.76 -3.53 -17.45
C ASP A 246 3.43 -2.24 -17.96
N GLU A 247 2.73 -1.51 -18.83
CA GLU A 247 3.18 -0.23 -19.37
C GLU A 247 3.30 0.89 -18.31
N TRP A 248 2.43 0.92 -17.31
CA TRP A 248 2.54 1.84 -16.18
C TRP A 248 3.74 1.50 -15.31
N GLU A 249 4.00 0.22 -15.11
CA GLU A 249 5.13 -0.25 -14.30
C GLU A 249 6.47 -0.08 -15.02
N LEU A 250 6.49 -0.18 -16.35
CA LEU A 250 7.70 0.02 -17.17
C LEU A 250 8.02 1.50 -17.44
N ASN A 251 7.00 2.33 -17.62
CA ASN A 251 7.16 3.71 -18.10
C ASN A 251 6.62 4.79 -17.15
N GLY A 252 5.98 4.39 -16.06
CA GLY A 252 5.24 5.29 -15.18
C GLY A 252 3.85 5.62 -15.72
N TYR A 253 3.07 6.31 -14.90
CA TYR A 253 1.71 6.72 -15.21
C TYR A 253 1.51 8.19 -14.86
N THR A 254 0.88 8.95 -15.75
CA THR A 254 0.46 10.32 -15.48
C THR A 254 -1.06 10.35 -15.35
N ALA A 255 -1.55 10.71 -14.16
CA ALA A 255 -2.97 10.85 -13.87
C ALA A 255 -3.60 12.02 -14.66
N ALA A 256 -4.93 11.99 -14.83
CA ALA A 256 -5.67 13.02 -15.58
C ALA A 256 -5.47 14.46 -15.07
N ASP A 257 -5.11 14.65 -13.80
CA ASP A 257 -4.79 15.96 -13.21
C ASP A 257 -3.34 16.41 -13.47
N GLY A 258 -2.55 15.62 -14.18
CA GLY A 258 -1.14 15.85 -14.47
C GLY A 258 -0.18 15.31 -13.42
N THR A 259 -0.66 14.63 -12.37
CA THR A 259 0.22 14.03 -11.36
C THR A 259 1.02 12.89 -11.97
N ALA A 260 2.35 13.01 -11.96
CA ALA A 260 3.26 11.95 -12.39
C ALA A 260 3.46 10.92 -11.28
N LEU A 261 3.20 9.65 -11.60
CA LEU A 261 3.37 8.48 -10.75
C LEU A 261 4.43 7.57 -11.40
N PRO A 262 5.72 7.77 -11.10
CA PRO A 262 6.82 7.03 -11.74
C PRO A 262 6.99 5.62 -11.14
N LEU A 263 6.03 4.73 -11.34
CA LEU A 263 6.02 3.36 -10.82
C LEU A 263 7.32 2.60 -11.16
N HIS A 264 7.83 2.78 -12.38
CA HIS A 264 9.10 2.22 -12.86
C HIS A 264 10.33 2.62 -12.04
N ARG A 265 10.28 3.79 -11.38
CA ARG A 265 11.35 4.25 -10.48
C ARG A 265 11.09 3.91 -9.02
N TRP A 266 9.84 3.62 -8.70
CA TRP A 266 9.41 3.17 -7.37
C TRP A 266 9.65 1.68 -7.16
N GLY A 267 10.03 0.95 -8.21
CA GLY A 267 10.40 -0.46 -8.14
C GLY A 267 9.26 -1.41 -8.46
N ALA A 268 8.25 -0.94 -9.20
CA ALA A 268 7.22 -1.81 -9.77
C ALA A 268 7.84 -2.80 -10.78
N ASP A 269 7.25 -3.99 -10.89
CA ASP A 269 7.75 -5.12 -11.70
C ASP A 269 6.57 -5.87 -12.34
N PRO A 270 6.38 -5.78 -13.67
CA PRO A 270 5.25 -6.42 -14.37
C PRO A 270 5.15 -7.95 -14.22
N GLY A 271 6.21 -8.59 -13.71
CA GLY A 271 6.22 -10.02 -13.46
C GLY A 271 5.86 -10.42 -12.04
N ARG A 272 5.58 -9.47 -11.14
CA ARG A 272 5.50 -9.73 -9.70
C ARG A 272 4.61 -8.69 -8.96
N PRO A 273 3.47 -9.11 -8.40
CA PRO A 273 2.44 -8.17 -7.96
C PRO A 273 2.92 -7.11 -6.99
N ASP A 274 2.67 -5.84 -7.31
CA ASP A 274 3.01 -4.67 -6.52
C ASP A 274 1.86 -4.17 -5.64
N LEU A 275 2.19 -3.88 -4.40
CA LEU A 275 1.28 -3.32 -3.40
C LEU A 275 1.89 -2.07 -2.80
N PHE A 276 1.30 -0.91 -3.07
CA PHE A 276 1.72 0.34 -2.47
C PHE A 276 0.89 0.67 -1.23
N LEU A 277 1.56 0.95 -0.12
CA LEU A 277 0.97 1.30 1.17
C LEU A 277 1.56 2.62 1.69
N GLN A 278 0.72 3.63 1.88
CA GLN A 278 1.07 4.77 2.71
C GLN A 278 0.61 4.50 4.15
N LEU A 279 1.56 4.44 5.08
CA LEU A 279 1.26 4.23 6.50
C LEU A 279 1.50 5.51 7.30
N ASN A 280 0.46 5.95 7.99
CA ASN A 280 0.44 7.15 8.82
C ASN A 280 0.23 6.76 10.28
N TRP A 281 0.60 7.64 11.21
CA TRP A 281 0.26 7.48 12.62
C TRP A 281 0.07 8.81 13.33
N MET A 282 -0.65 8.74 14.45
CA MET A 282 -0.90 9.88 15.30
C MET A 282 0.37 10.37 16.00
N LYS A 283 0.48 11.70 16.11
CA LYS A 283 1.24 12.35 17.17
C LYS A 283 0.67 11.95 18.54
N SER A 284 1.49 12.03 19.58
CA SER A 284 0.96 12.00 20.94
C SER A 284 0.10 13.24 21.21
N GLU A 285 -0.78 13.19 22.21
CA GLU A 285 -1.55 14.36 22.65
C GLU A 285 -0.60 15.48 23.09
N TRP A 286 0.51 15.12 23.74
CA TRP A 286 1.52 16.05 24.20
C TRP A 286 2.16 16.83 23.04
N GLU A 287 2.53 16.14 21.95
CA GLU A 287 3.06 16.76 20.73
C GLU A 287 1.97 17.60 20.04
N THR A 288 0.75 17.06 19.91
CA THR A 288 -0.39 17.72 19.27
C THR A 288 -0.73 19.04 19.95
N ASN A 289 -0.68 19.06 21.29
CA ASN A 289 -0.98 20.25 22.06
C ASN A 289 0.15 21.28 21.97
N GLY A 290 1.34 20.99 21.42
CA GLY A 290 2.47 21.93 21.38
C GLY A 290 3.12 22.13 22.75
N CYS A 291 3.15 21.08 23.57
CA CYS A 291 3.69 21.15 24.94
C CYS A 291 5.21 21.36 24.99
N SER A 292 5.90 21.15 23.87
CA SER A 292 7.33 21.44 23.71
C SER A 292 7.64 22.92 23.50
N GLU A 293 6.67 23.74 23.08
CA GLU A 293 6.91 25.14 22.70
C GLU A 293 7.16 26.03 23.93
N LYS A 294 6.47 25.77 25.04
CA LYS A 294 6.57 26.54 26.28
C LYS A 294 6.97 25.64 27.44
N ARG A 295 8.20 25.83 27.93
CA ARG A 295 8.84 24.98 28.95
C ARG A 295 9.11 25.68 30.27
N ASP A 296 8.90 26.99 30.32
CA ASP A 296 8.93 27.80 31.54
C ASP A 296 7.54 28.42 31.76
N PHE A 297 6.96 28.13 32.93
CA PHE A 297 5.61 28.54 33.32
C PHE A 297 5.72 29.61 34.41
N ALA A 298 5.22 30.81 34.14
CA ALA A 298 5.11 31.87 35.14
C ALA A 298 4.08 31.46 36.22
N PRO A 299 4.14 32.03 37.44
CA PRO A 299 3.15 31.78 38.48
C PRO A 299 1.85 32.56 38.19
N THR A 300 1.25 32.30 37.04
CA THR A 300 -0.05 32.84 36.60
C THR A 300 -1.03 31.69 36.41
N GLU A 301 -2.33 31.98 36.49
CA GLU A 301 -3.39 30.98 36.30
C GLU A 301 -3.30 30.31 34.92
N ALA A 302 -3.14 31.11 33.87
CA ALA A 302 -3.04 30.61 32.49
C ALA A 302 -1.83 29.68 32.28
N ASP A 303 -0.66 30.00 32.87
CA ASP A 303 0.52 29.16 32.74
C ASP A 303 0.40 27.88 33.58
N PHE A 304 -0.28 27.94 34.72
CA PHE A 304 -0.56 26.75 35.52
C PHE A 304 -1.58 25.83 34.83
N GLU A 305 -2.63 26.38 34.21
CA GLU A 305 -3.59 25.62 33.41
C GLU A 305 -2.89 24.89 32.25
N ARG A 306 -2.05 25.62 31.50
CA ARG A 306 -1.26 25.04 30.41
C ARG A 306 -0.30 23.95 30.89
N PHE A 307 0.35 24.16 32.04
CA PHE A 307 1.18 23.12 32.66
C PHE A 307 0.38 21.86 33.00
N LEU A 308 -0.83 22.01 33.56
CA LEU A 308 -1.69 20.88 33.90
C LEU A 308 -2.19 20.13 32.68
N GLU A 309 -2.53 20.84 31.60
CA GLU A 309 -2.88 20.25 30.30
C GLU A 309 -1.74 19.35 29.80
N CYS A 310 -0.53 19.90 29.68
CA CYS A 310 0.64 19.16 29.22
C CYS A 310 1.09 18.04 30.18
N SER A 311 0.88 18.21 31.49
CA SER A 311 1.21 17.17 32.48
C SER A 311 0.28 15.96 32.43
N ARG A 312 -0.94 16.13 31.89
CA ARG A 312 -1.95 15.07 31.79
C ARG A 312 -2.05 14.49 30.38
N ALA A 313 -1.53 15.22 29.39
CA ALA A 313 -1.53 14.82 27.99
C ALA A 313 -0.86 13.45 27.81
N ASN A 314 -1.50 12.62 26.98
CA ASN A 314 -1.00 11.34 26.54
C ASN A 314 0.34 11.49 25.80
N THR A 315 1.32 10.67 26.17
CA THR A 315 2.68 10.61 25.60
C THR A 315 2.97 9.29 24.87
N ASN A 316 1.93 8.50 24.61
CA ASN A 316 2.04 7.22 23.93
C ASN A 316 2.58 7.40 22.50
N VAL A 317 3.36 6.42 22.08
CA VAL A 317 3.98 6.37 20.77
C VAL A 317 3.19 5.43 19.86
N TYR A 318 2.60 5.96 18.78
CA TYR A 318 1.77 5.18 17.85
C TYR A 318 2.55 4.54 16.70
N ARG A 319 3.74 5.06 16.38
CA ARG A 319 4.57 4.55 15.29
C ARG A 319 4.89 3.03 15.42
N PRO A 320 4.98 2.29 14.31
CA PRO A 320 5.56 0.95 14.29
C PRO A 320 7.10 1.01 14.38
N SER A 321 7.76 -0.09 14.76
CA SER A 321 9.22 -0.21 14.63
C SER A 321 9.63 -0.38 13.16
N ARG A 322 10.88 -0.06 12.80
CA ARG A 322 11.40 -0.39 11.45
C ARG A 322 11.37 -1.88 11.19
N GLU A 323 11.68 -2.68 12.20
CA GLU A 323 11.60 -4.16 12.15
C GLU A 323 10.19 -4.62 11.80
N THR A 324 9.14 -4.01 12.38
CA THR A 324 7.75 -4.30 12.02
C THR A 324 7.48 -4.10 10.54
N LEU A 325 7.99 -3.02 9.95
CA LEU A 325 7.78 -2.72 8.53
C LEU A 325 8.61 -3.64 7.62
N ASN A 326 9.86 -3.93 8.00
CA ASN A 326 10.69 -4.91 7.29
C ASN A 326 10.09 -6.31 7.33
N ASP A 327 9.56 -6.76 8.47
CA ASP A 327 8.91 -8.06 8.60
C ASP A 327 7.70 -8.18 7.66
N LEU A 328 6.95 -7.10 7.45
CA LEU A 328 5.86 -7.07 6.47
C LEU A 328 6.41 -7.19 5.05
N VAL A 329 7.41 -6.39 4.68
CA VAL A 329 8.05 -6.47 3.35
C VAL A 329 8.61 -7.86 3.09
N ASP A 330 9.34 -8.44 4.03
CA ASP A 330 9.94 -9.77 3.93
C ASP A 330 8.87 -10.88 3.82
N LEU A 331 7.75 -10.73 4.53
CA LEU A 331 6.63 -11.68 4.43
C LEU A 331 6.03 -11.68 3.02
N PHE A 332 5.75 -10.51 2.45
CA PHE A 332 5.19 -10.39 1.11
C PHE A 332 6.19 -10.85 0.04
N ASP A 333 7.48 -10.48 0.15
CA ASP A 333 8.53 -10.92 -0.77
C ASP A 333 8.65 -12.46 -0.80
N LYS A 334 8.61 -13.11 0.38
CA LYS A 334 8.60 -14.57 0.50
C LYS A 334 7.40 -15.23 -0.20
N LYS A 335 6.31 -14.50 -0.39
CA LYS A 335 5.08 -14.96 -1.04
C LYS A 335 4.99 -14.54 -2.51
N GLY A 336 6.02 -13.88 -3.03
CA GLY A 336 6.10 -13.45 -4.42
C GLY A 336 5.42 -12.11 -4.69
N TYR A 337 5.27 -11.24 -3.69
CA TYR A 337 4.66 -9.91 -3.82
C TYR A 337 5.69 -8.82 -3.48
N ASN A 338 5.65 -7.70 -4.21
CA ASN A 338 6.36 -6.48 -3.90
C ASN A 338 5.52 -5.58 -2.99
N LEU A 339 5.85 -5.52 -1.69
CA LEU A 339 5.22 -4.54 -0.80
C LEU A 339 6.06 -3.28 -0.70
N HIS A 340 5.53 -2.18 -1.25
CA HIS A 340 6.10 -0.84 -1.26
C HIS A 340 5.46 0.00 -0.15
N ILE A 341 6.25 0.45 0.83
CA ILE A 341 5.76 1.21 1.98
C ILE A 341 6.33 2.63 1.96
N ASP A 342 5.43 3.62 2.02
CA ASP A 342 5.74 4.99 2.40
C ASP A 342 5.24 5.26 3.83
N ALA A 343 6.18 5.33 4.76
CA ALA A 343 5.97 5.69 6.16
C ALA A 343 6.74 6.98 6.51
N GLY A 344 6.84 7.90 5.54
CA GLY A 344 7.42 9.21 5.73
C GLY A 344 8.95 9.20 5.79
N ALA A 345 9.52 10.23 6.42
CA ALA A 345 10.98 10.32 6.63
C ALA A 345 11.54 9.20 7.50
N TYR A 346 10.67 8.56 8.29
CA TYR A 346 11.06 7.47 9.16
C TYR A 346 11.37 6.20 8.38
N TYR A 347 10.52 5.78 7.44
CA TYR A 347 10.74 4.55 6.70
C TYR A 347 10.14 4.64 5.30
N SER A 348 10.92 4.24 4.30
CA SER A 348 10.39 3.84 3.00
C SER A 348 11.38 2.91 2.31
N ASN A 349 10.87 1.87 1.67
CA ASN A 349 11.63 1.04 0.73
C ASN A 349 11.41 1.47 -0.74
N ILE A 350 10.69 2.57 -0.97
CA ILE A 350 10.37 3.09 -2.31
C ILE A 350 11.48 4.07 -2.74
N PRO A 351 12.26 3.76 -3.79
CA PRO A 351 13.34 4.64 -4.22
C PRO A 351 12.84 5.98 -4.75
N GLY A 352 13.44 7.07 -4.28
CA GLY A 352 13.22 8.42 -4.84
C GLY A 352 11.81 8.99 -4.68
N ILE A 353 10.96 8.38 -3.85
CA ILE A 353 9.60 8.86 -3.62
C ILE A 353 9.58 10.20 -2.84
N GLU A 354 8.64 11.07 -3.17
CA GLU A 354 8.21 12.12 -2.26
C GLU A 354 7.43 11.49 -1.10
N ARG A 355 7.83 11.79 0.14
CA ARG A 355 7.33 11.09 1.32
C ARG A 355 6.06 11.75 1.84
N HIS A 356 4.98 10.99 1.98
CA HIS A 356 3.67 11.47 2.44
C HIS A 356 3.16 10.73 3.69
N GLY A 357 3.69 9.53 3.98
CA GLY A 357 3.38 8.79 5.20
C GLY A 357 4.04 9.36 6.45
N GLY A 358 3.92 8.64 7.57
CA GLY A 358 4.62 8.95 8.82
C GLY A 358 3.75 9.58 9.91
N GLN A 359 4.34 10.45 10.74
CA GLN A 359 3.67 11.11 11.86
C GLN A 359 2.85 12.33 11.37
N THR A 360 1.83 12.08 10.56
CA THR A 360 1.08 13.12 9.83
C THR A 360 -0.30 13.43 10.41
N VAL A 361 -0.77 12.64 11.38
CA VAL A 361 -2.10 12.76 11.98
C VAL A 361 -1.97 13.33 13.40
N ASP A 362 -2.82 14.29 13.76
CA ASP A 362 -2.88 14.81 15.14
C ASP A 362 -3.59 13.81 16.07
N TYR A 363 -3.30 13.89 17.37
CA TYR A 363 -3.91 13.01 18.35
C TYR A 363 -5.43 13.18 18.41
N ALA A 364 -6.15 12.06 18.36
CA ALA A 364 -7.54 11.98 18.76
C ALA A 364 -7.71 10.78 19.70
N PRO A 365 -8.34 10.95 20.89
CA PRO A 365 -8.53 9.84 21.82
C PRO A 365 -9.49 8.78 21.27
N TYR A 366 -10.42 9.19 20.39
CA TYR A 366 -11.40 8.36 19.72
C TYR A 366 -11.40 8.73 18.23
N TYR A 367 -10.83 7.87 17.40
CA TYR A 367 -10.61 8.20 15.99
C TYR A 367 -11.90 8.37 15.18
N PHE A 368 -12.96 7.64 15.54
CA PHE A 368 -14.25 7.67 14.84
C PHE A 368 -15.33 8.46 15.59
N ASP A 369 -14.98 9.31 16.57
CA ASP A 369 -15.96 9.99 17.42
C ASP A 369 -16.99 10.79 16.60
N GLY A 370 -18.26 10.39 16.71
CA GLY A 370 -19.36 11.02 15.97
C GLY A 370 -19.43 10.69 14.47
N GLU A 371 -18.59 9.79 13.97
CA GLU A 371 -18.53 9.39 12.55
C GLU A 371 -18.72 7.87 12.38
N VAL A 372 -19.24 7.46 11.21
CA VAL A 372 -19.30 6.04 10.86
C VAL A 372 -17.92 5.60 10.39
N PRO A 373 -17.30 4.54 10.96
CA PRO A 373 -15.92 4.16 10.66
C PRO A 373 -15.60 4.02 9.18
N GLY A 374 -16.47 3.37 8.41
CA GLY A 374 -16.26 3.21 6.97
C GLY A 374 -16.28 4.53 6.18
N ILE A 375 -17.12 5.49 6.59
CA ILE A 375 -17.17 6.82 5.96
C ILE A 375 -15.92 7.63 6.29
N ARG A 376 -15.44 7.54 7.54
CA ARG A 376 -14.18 8.16 7.96
C ARG A 376 -13.00 7.63 7.14
N LEU A 377 -12.87 6.31 7.02
CA LEU A 377 -11.79 5.66 6.26
C LEU A 377 -11.81 6.02 4.77
N LEU A 378 -12.99 6.08 4.15
CA LEU A 378 -13.15 6.55 2.76
C LEU A 378 -12.68 8.00 2.59
N SER A 379 -12.99 8.86 3.56
CA SER A 379 -12.54 10.26 3.58
C SER A 379 -11.02 10.34 3.72
N ASP A 380 -10.44 9.57 4.65
CA ASP A 380 -8.99 9.56 4.88
C ASP A 380 -8.22 9.05 3.65
N ARG A 381 -8.71 8.00 2.97
CA ARG A 381 -8.16 7.54 1.69
C ARG A 381 -8.05 8.66 0.68
N ARG A 382 -9.15 9.39 0.48
CA ARG A 382 -9.19 10.52 -0.47
C ARG A 382 -8.26 11.65 -0.05
N ASN A 383 -8.25 12.01 1.23
CA ASN A 383 -7.53 13.18 1.73
C ASN A 383 -6.01 12.93 1.84
N LEU A 384 -5.60 11.73 2.26
CA LEU A 384 -4.20 11.40 2.50
C LEU A 384 -3.48 10.95 1.23
N LEU A 385 -4.19 10.29 0.31
CA LEU A 385 -3.60 9.82 -0.95
C LEU A 385 -3.77 10.82 -2.09
N GLY A 386 -4.93 11.49 -2.16
CA GLY A 386 -5.26 12.39 -3.26
C GLY A 386 -5.15 11.67 -4.61
N PRO A 387 -4.39 12.21 -5.59
CA PRO A 387 -4.23 11.58 -6.91
C PRO A 387 -3.55 10.21 -6.88
N ARG A 388 -2.84 9.87 -5.79
CA ARG A 388 -2.14 8.59 -5.61
C ARG A 388 -3.08 7.42 -5.25
N GLN A 389 -4.38 7.68 -5.02
CA GLN A 389 -5.33 6.64 -4.60
C GLN A 389 -5.53 5.52 -5.62
N SER A 390 -5.18 5.73 -6.89
CA SER A 390 -5.20 4.69 -7.93
C SER A 390 -4.08 3.67 -7.83
N VAL A 391 -3.08 3.94 -6.98
CA VAL A 391 -1.88 3.12 -6.78
C VAL A 391 -1.73 2.71 -5.31
N PHE A 392 -1.91 3.67 -4.39
CA PHE A 392 -1.68 3.46 -2.97
C PHE A 392 -2.94 3.02 -2.23
N ARG A 393 -2.73 2.17 -1.23
CA ARG A 393 -3.62 1.96 -0.08
C ARG A 393 -3.14 2.81 1.10
N VAL A 394 -4.02 3.08 2.06
CA VAL A 394 -3.68 3.89 3.24
C VAL A 394 -3.98 3.20 4.56
N GLY A 395 -3.04 3.31 5.50
CA GLY A 395 -3.23 2.93 6.89
C GLY A 395 -3.02 4.11 7.83
N VAL A 396 -3.76 4.16 8.93
CA VAL A 396 -3.54 5.09 10.05
C VAL A 396 -3.43 4.32 11.36
N ILE A 397 -2.41 4.59 12.18
CA ILE A 397 -2.25 4.01 13.52
C ILE A 397 -2.51 5.10 14.57
N GLY A 398 -3.39 4.84 15.52
CA GLY A 398 -3.73 5.80 16.56
C GLY A 398 -4.20 5.13 17.86
N ASP A 399 -4.91 5.88 18.69
CA ASP A 399 -5.49 5.42 19.95
C ASP A 399 -6.78 4.59 19.71
N MET A 400 -7.73 4.63 20.65
CA MET A 400 -9.00 3.91 20.55
C MET A 400 -9.83 4.34 19.34
N GLN A 401 -10.63 3.41 18.86
CA GLN A 401 -11.62 3.68 17.80
C GLN A 401 -12.75 4.57 18.31
N ASP A 402 -13.30 4.20 19.46
CA ASP A 402 -14.47 4.82 20.09
C ASP A 402 -14.43 4.61 21.61
N ARG A 403 -15.25 5.36 22.33
CA ARG A 403 -15.36 5.25 23.80
C ARG A 403 -15.75 3.83 24.21
N GLY A 404 -14.85 3.17 24.94
CA GLY A 404 -15.05 1.81 25.46
C GLY A 404 -14.83 0.70 24.43
N ASN A 405 -14.48 1.03 23.19
CA ASN A 405 -14.11 0.06 22.17
C ASN A 405 -12.62 -0.27 22.27
N LEU A 406 -12.31 -1.51 22.67
CA LEU A 406 -10.95 -2.01 22.85
C LEU A 406 -10.48 -2.90 21.68
N SER A 407 -11.20 -2.90 20.55
CA SER A 407 -10.78 -3.62 19.34
C SER A 407 -9.43 -3.12 18.84
N SER A 408 -8.67 -3.99 18.18
CA SER A 408 -7.33 -3.72 17.66
C SER A 408 -7.32 -2.83 16.42
N GLY A 409 -8.42 -2.76 15.67
CA GLY A 409 -8.47 -2.00 14.42
C GLY A 409 -9.80 -2.13 13.69
N ASN A 410 -9.87 -1.46 12.54
CA ASN A 410 -11.01 -1.44 11.64
C ASN A 410 -10.53 -1.14 10.22
N ALA A 411 -11.04 -1.87 9.25
CA ALA A 411 -10.63 -1.72 7.86
C ALA A 411 -11.82 -1.84 6.93
N LEU A 412 -11.71 -1.19 5.77
CA LEU A 412 -12.60 -1.45 4.67
C LEU A 412 -12.18 -2.75 3.97
N VAL A 413 -13.14 -3.64 3.77
CA VAL A 413 -12.91 -4.87 2.99
C VAL A 413 -12.89 -4.51 1.51
N SER A 414 -11.82 -4.85 0.80
CA SER A 414 -11.68 -4.60 -0.64
C SER A 414 -11.82 -3.11 -1.05
N ASP A 415 -11.25 -2.18 -0.27
CA ASP A 415 -11.33 -0.75 -0.60
C ASP A 415 -10.07 0.09 -0.28
N GLY A 416 -9.03 -0.52 0.33
CA GLY A 416 -7.71 0.13 0.42
C GLY A 416 -7.52 1.17 1.53
N ALA A 417 -8.35 1.20 2.56
CA ALA A 417 -8.12 2.02 3.76
C ALA A 417 -8.33 1.24 5.07
N PHE A 418 -7.47 1.49 6.06
CA PHE A 418 -7.59 0.87 7.39
C PHE A 418 -7.07 1.72 8.55
N TYR A 419 -7.49 1.36 9.76
CA TYR A 419 -7.08 1.96 11.02
C TYR A 419 -6.62 0.89 12.03
N VAL A 420 -5.49 1.13 12.67
CA VAL A 420 -4.94 0.32 13.76
C VAL A 420 -5.10 1.08 15.07
N ALA A 421 -5.84 0.50 16.01
CA ALA A 421 -6.13 1.05 17.32
C ALA A 421 -5.14 0.52 18.37
N LYS A 422 -4.03 1.23 18.56
CA LYS A 422 -3.01 0.96 19.58
C LYS A 422 -3.41 1.52 20.94
N ASN A 423 -4.50 0.97 21.46
CA ASN A 423 -4.99 1.25 22.81
C ASN A 423 -4.08 0.58 23.87
N TYR A 424 -4.36 0.84 25.15
CA TYR A 424 -3.53 0.41 26.29
C TYR A 424 -3.36 -1.12 26.44
N LEU A 425 -4.16 -1.96 25.77
CA LEU A 425 -3.98 -3.42 25.78
C LEU A 425 -2.93 -3.90 24.76
N MET A 426 -2.60 -3.07 23.76
CA MET A 426 -1.60 -3.39 22.75
C MET A 426 -0.23 -2.87 23.18
N THR A 427 0.54 -3.74 23.85
CA THR A 427 1.75 -3.37 24.59
C THR A 427 3.06 -3.76 23.89
N SER A 428 2.99 -4.48 22.77
CA SER A 428 4.18 -4.95 22.03
C SER A 428 4.13 -4.60 20.54
N GLN A 429 5.31 -4.46 19.93
CA GLN A 429 5.44 -4.24 18.48
C GLN A 429 4.95 -5.46 17.68
N ASN A 430 5.05 -6.68 18.21
CA ASN A 430 4.48 -7.87 17.55
C ASN A 430 2.95 -7.80 17.42
N GLN A 431 2.26 -7.28 18.43
CA GLN A 431 0.81 -7.05 18.34
C GLN A 431 0.49 -5.98 17.30
N VAL A 432 1.24 -4.88 17.28
CA VAL A 432 1.07 -3.82 16.26
C VAL A 432 1.33 -4.36 14.85
N ARG A 433 2.44 -5.07 14.64
CA ARG A 433 2.81 -5.72 13.38
C ARG A 433 1.70 -6.63 12.87
N ASN A 434 1.23 -7.52 13.73
CA ASN A 434 0.19 -8.47 13.35
C ASN A 434 -1.15 -7.78 13.10
N THR A 435 -1.48 -6.72 13.83
CA THR A 435 -2.69 -5.92 13.54
C THR A 435 -2.55 -5.16 12.22
N ILE A 436 -1.39 -4.57 11.90
CA ILE A 436 -1.18 -3.95 10.58
C ILE A 436 -1.43 -4.98 9.48
N LEU A 437 -0.86 -6.19 9.60
CA LEU A 437 -1.08 -7.27 8.64
C LEU A 437 -2.56 -7.69 8.57
N HIS A 438 -3.24 -7.80 9.71
CA HIS A 438 -4.66 -8.15 9.79
C HIS A 438 -5.54 -7.11 9.06
N GLU A 439 -5.38 -5.84 9.41
CA GLU A 439 -6.17 -4.76 8.83
C GLU A 439 -5.85 -4.55 7.34
N PHE A 440 -4.58 -4.73 6.95
CA PHE A 440 -4.20 -4.75 5.54
C PHE A 440 -4.80 -5.94 4.79
N GLY A 441 -4.96 -7.09 5.45
CA GLY A 441 -5.61 -8.27 4.88
C GLY A 441 -7.07 -8.02 4.52
N HIS A 442 -7.80 -7.21 5.31
CA HIS A 442 -9.14 -6.74 4.92
C HIS A 442 -9.11 -5.92 3.63
N ASN A 443 -8.14 -5.01 3.47
CA ASN A 443 -7.98 -4.28 2.21
C ASN A 443 -7.65 -5.19 1.03
N LEU A 444 -7.13 -6.40 1.27
CA LEU A 444 -6.88 -7.43 0.26
C LEU A 444 -8.03 -8.46 0.19
N GLY A 445 -9.23 -8.10 0.63
CA GLY A 445 -10.44 -8.91 0.49
C GLY A 445 -10.59 -10.04 1.51
N LEU A 446 -9.67 -10.17 2.48
CA LEU A 446 -9.78 -11.19 3.52
C LEU A 446 -10.82 -10.81 4.57
N THR A 447 -11.47 -11.83 5.11
CA THR A 447 -12.32 -11.72 6.30
C THR A 447 -11.73 -12.58 7.42
N HIS A 448 -12.34 -12.59 8.61
CA HIS A 448 -11.82 -13.36 9.73
C HIS A 448 -11.84 -14.90 9.54
N SER A 449 -12.42 -15.38 8.44
CA SER A 449 -12.60 -16.79 8.09
C SER A 449 -12.30 -17.10 6.62
N GLY A 450 -11.34 -16.38 6.02
CA GLY A 450 -10.95 -16.54 4.61
C GLY A 450 -11.41 -15.39 3.71
N ALA A 451 -11.05 -15.45 2.44
CA ALA A 451 -11.36 -14.43 1.43
C ALA A 451 -12.86 -14.21 1.23
N SER A 452 -13.27 -12.97 0.95
CA SER A 452 -14.68 -12.61 0.69
C SER A 452 -15.26 -13.31 -0.55
N SER A 453 -14.40 -13.65 -1.51
CA SER A 453 -14.73 -14.28 -2.80
C SER A 453 -15.00 -15.79 -2.73
N VAL A 454 -14.68 -16.44 -1.61
CA VAL A 454 -14.83 -17.90 -1.44
C VAL A 454 -15.90 -18.25 -0.41
N GLU A 455 -16.41 -19.48 -0.47
CA GLU A 455 -17.32 -19.99 0.56
C GLU A 455 -16.61 -20.06 1.92
N LYS A 456 -17.27 -19.53 2.96
CA LYS A 456 -16.69 -19.44 4.30
C LYS A 456 -17.74 -19.35 5.40
N PRO A 457 -17.43 -19.82 6.62
CA PRO A 457 -18.33 -19.65 7.76
C PRO A 457 -18.38 -18.18 8.19
N ASN A 458 -19.55 -17.72 8.62
CA ASN A 458 -19.69 -16.39 9.23
C ASN A 458 -19.27 -16.43 10.71
N SER A 459 -17.97 -16.46 10.97
CA SER A 459 -17.40 -16.47 12.33
C SER A 459 -16.01 -15.84 12.35
N ALA A 460 -15.67 -15.14 13.43
CA ALA A 460 -14.33 -14.61 13.66
C ALA A 460 -13.39 -15.56 14.44
N TYR A 461 -13.92 -16.69 14.89
CA TYR A 461 -13.20 -17.67 15.71
C TYR A 461 -13.33 -19.06 15.08
N VAL A 462 -12.41 -19.40 14.16
CA VAL A 462 -12.44 -20.67 13.41
C VAL A 462 -11.25 -21.55 13.83
N PRO A 463 -11.45 -22.64 14.60
CA PRO A 463 -10.35 -23.31 15.31
C PRO A 463 -9.16 -23.80 14.48
N LYS A 464 -9.33 -24.25 13.23
CA LYS A 464 -8.24 -24.88 12.47
C LYS A 464 -7.74 -24.03 11.30
N TYR A 465 -8.38 -22.90 11.05
CA TYR A 465 -7.95 -21.90 10.08
C TYR A 465 -6.89 -21.00 10.72
N VAL A 466 -5.62 -21.36 10.54
CA VAL A 466 -4.47 -20.65 11.12
C VAL A 466 -4.09 -19.52 10.18
N SER A 467 -4.53 -18.31 10.50
CA SER A 467 -4.26 -17.07 9.76
C SER A 467 -4.29 -15.91 10.74
N VAL A 468 -3.47 -14.87 10.50
CA VAL A 468 -3.52 -13.63 11.29
C VAL A 468 -4.91 -12.98 11.24
N MET A 469 -5.71 -13.26 10.20
CA MET A 469 -7.09 -12.78 10.06
C MET A 469 -8.06 -13.35 11.10
N ASN A 470 -7.72 -14.49 11.70
CA ASN A 470 -8.58 -15.16 12.68
C ASN A 470 -8.22 -14.71 14.10
N TYR A 471 -9.20 -14.27 14.89
CA TYR A 471 -8.97 -13.74 16.23
C TYR A 471 -8.36 -14.75 17.22
N LEU A 472 -8.47 -16.05 16.94
CA LEU A 472 -7.76 -17.08 17.72
C LEU A 472 -6.23 -17.00 17.56
N TYR A 473 -5.76 -16.40 16.46
CA TYR A 473 -4.37 -16.45 16.01
C TYR A 473 -3.74 -15.09 15.77
N GLN A 474 -4.53 -14.00 15.69
CA GLN A 474 -4.04 -12.65 15.35
C GLN A 474 -2.75 -12.26 16.10
N PHE A 475 -2.62 -12.50 17.40
CA PHE A 475 -1.41 -12.14 18.16
C PHE A 475 -0.38 -13.27 18.32
N SER A 476 -0.66 -14.48 17.82
CA SER A 476 0.24 -15.64 17.94
C SER A 476 0.80 -16.12 16.60
N HIS A 477 0.26 -15.66 15.48
CA HIS A 477 0.64 -16.05 14.13
C HIS A 477 0.81 -14.82 13.23
N PHE A 478 1.94 -14.76 12.51
CA PHE A 478 2.29 -13.67 11.59
C PHE A 478 2.44 -14.22 10.16
N ASP A 479 1.31 -14.58 9.55
CA ASP A 479 1.17 -14.95 8.13
C ASP A 479 -0.35 -14.98 7.81
N TYR A 480 -0.70 -14.87 6.53
CA TYR A 480 -2.00 -15.34 6.04
C TYR A 480 -1.92 -16.85 5.76
N SER A 481 -3.07 -17.54 5.71
CA SER A 481 -3.08 -18.97 5.43
C SER A 481 -2.53 -19.27 4.04
N ASP A 482 -1.55 -20.18 3.95
CA ASP A 482 -0.97 -20.67 2.69
C ASP A 482 -1.67 -21.93 2.16
N LYS A 483 -2.66 -22.45 2.90
CA LYS A 483 -3.32 -23.74 2.63
C LYS A 483 -4.81 -23.68 2.90
N ASP A 484 -5.52 -24.53 2.18
CA ASP A 484 -6.91 -24.85 2.48
C ASP A 484 -7.04 -25.39 3.92
N SER A 485 -8.11 -25.00 4.60
CA SER A 485 -8.38 -25.35 5.99
C SER A 485 -9.79 -25.90 6.15
N SER A 486 -9.92 -27.08 6.75
CA SER A 486 -11.21 -27.74 6.96
C SER A 486 -11.48 -28.06 8.43
N SER A 487 -12.77 -28.21 8.76
CA SER A 487 -13.19 -28.70 10.08
C SER A 487 -12.64 -30.08 10.44
N SER A 488 -12.20 -30.88 9.45
CA SER A 488 -11.63 -32.22 9.62
C SER A 488 -10.11 -32.25 9.78
N ASP A 489 -9.40 -31.12 9.63
CA ASP A 489 -7.94 -31.12 9.63
C ASP A 489 -7.34 -31.58 10.95
N ASN A 490 -6.14 -32.17 10.90
CA ASN A 490 -5.41 -32.62 12.08
C ASN A 490 -4.62 -31.48 12.74
N VAL A 491 -5.27 -30.32 12.90
CA VAL A 491 -4.74 -29.15 13.63
C VAL A 491 -5.36 -29.14 15.03
N ALA A 492 -4.54 -28.92 16.05
CA ALA A 492 -4.99 -28.89 17.42
C ALA A 492 -5.96 -27.71 17.66
N THR A 493 -7.13 -28.02 18.24
CA THR A 493 -8.10 -27.00 18.63
C THR A 493 -7.52 -26.11 19.73
N PRO A 494 -7.55 -24.76 19.60
CA PRO A 494 -7.09 -23.85 20.63
C PRO A 494 -7.80 -24.06 21.96
N GLN A 495 -7.07 -23.92 23.06
CA GLN A 495 -7.62 -24.09 24.41
C GLN A 495 -8.81 -23.15 24.69
N ALA A 496 -8.82 -21.97 24.06
CA ALA A 496 -9.90 -21.00 24.17
C ALA A 496 -11.26 -21.54 23.69
N CYS A 497 -11.25 -22.45 22.71
CA CYS A 497 -12.44 -23.15 22.24
C CYS A 497 -12.83 -24.30 23.18
N LEU A 498 -11.85 -24.98 23.78
CA LEU A 498 -12.09 -26.12 24.67
C LEU A 498 -12.64 -25.71 26.04
N ASN A 499 -12.19 -24.56 26.56
CA ASN A 499 -12.64 -24.03 27.84
C ASN A 499 -13.81 -23.03 27.73
N GLY A 500 -14.30 -22.76 26.50
CA GLY A 500 -15.43 -21.87 26.24
C GLY A 500 -15.14 -20.38 26.44
N THR A 501 -13.88 -19.96 26.49
CA THR A 501 -13.53 -18.52 26.57
C THR A 501 -13.72 -17.78 25.24
N SER A 502 -13.80 -18.52 24.12
CA SER A 502 -14.16 -17.98 22.81
C SER A 502 -15.32 -18.76 22.19
N ASN A 503 -16.24 -18.06 21.52
CA ASN A 503 -17.37 -18.66 20.81
C ASN A 503 -16.90 -19.22 19.45
N CYS A 504 -16.16 -20.32 19.50
CA CYS A 504 -15.59 -20.92 18.30
C CYS A 504 -16.65 -21.59 17.40
N TYR A 505 -16.45 -21.51 16.09
CA TYR A 505 -17.31 -22.15 15.11
C TYR A 505 -17.23 -23.68 15.20
N THR A 506 -18.38 -24.34 15.26
CA THR A 506 -18.50 -25.80 15.44
C THR A 506 -19.05 -26.54 14.21
N GLY A 507 -19.47 -25.80 13.18
CA GLY A 507 -19.98 -26.38 11.93
C GLY A 507 -18.88 -26.90 11.02
N ALA A 508 -19.29 -27.57 9.95
CA ALA A 508 -18.39 -27.94 8.85
C ALA A 508 -17.97 -26.70 8.06
N TYR A 509 -16.73 -26.68 7.60
CA TYR A 509 -16.18 -25.64 6.71
C TYR A 509 -15.04 -26.22 5.87
N ASP A 510 -14.84 -25.61 4.71
CA ASP A 510 -13.68 -25.76 3.82
C ASP A 510 -13.31 -24.35 3.33
N ILE A 511 -12.29 -23.76 3.96
CA ILE A 511 -11.81 -22.40 3.68
C ILE A 511 -10.60 -22.51 2.77
N LYS A 512 -10.60 -21.78 1.65
CA LYS A 512 -9.46 -21.75 0.72
C LYS A 512 -8.29 -20.94 1.27
N ALA A 513 -7.08 -21.26 0.82
CA ALA A 513 -5.86 -20.53 1.18
C ALA A 513 -6.01 -19.01 0.93
N ASP A 514 -5.56 -18.18 1.86
CA ASP A 514 -5.71 -16.72 1.79
C ASP A 514 -4.85 -16.15 0.65
N TRP A 515 -3.58 -16.52 0.59
CA TRP A 515 -2.61 -15.99 -0.39
C TRP A 515 -2.98 -16.21 -1.85
N GLN A 516 -3.81 -17.22 -2.14
CA GLN A 516 -4.29 -17.53 -3.49
C GLN A 516 -5.59 -16.82 -3.86
N ASN A 517 -6.24 -16.17 -2.89
CA ASN A 517 -7.56 -15.56 -3.03
C ASN A 517 -7.56 -14.10 -2.55
N LEU A 518 -6.39 -13.45 -2.55
CA LEU A 518 -6.28 -12.03 -2.28
C LEU A 518 -6.96 -11.23 -3.40
N ASP A 519 -7.66 -10.18 -2.99
CA ASP A 519 -8.26 -9.21 -3.88
C ASP A 519 -7.28 -8.05 -4.06
N LEU A 520 -6.48 -8.08 -5.14
CA LEU A 520 -5.45 -7.06 -5.40
C LEU A 520 -6.00 -5.84 -6.15
N VAL A 521 -7.08 -6.01 -6.90
CA VAL A 521 -7.68 -4.94 -7.73
C VAL A 521 -9.00 -4.51 -7.13
N ASN A 522 -8.94 -3.57 -6.18
CA ASN A 522 -10.10 -3.15 -5.40
C ASN A 522 -10.07 -1.66 -5.04
N GLY A 523 -11.13 -1.15 -4.42
CA GLY A 523 -11.20 0.27 -4.04
C GLY A 523 -11.02 1.20 -5.25
N GLU A 524 -10.02 2.08 -5.21
CA GLU A 524 -9.67 2.99 -6.32
C GLU A 524 -8.53 2.47 -7.21
N ILE A 525 -7.94 1.32 -6.89
CA ILE A 525 -6.85 0.75 -7.68
C ILE A 525 -7.32 0.57 -9.13
N LYS A 526 -6.50 1.02 -10.09
CA LYS A 526 -6.78 1.00 -11.54
C LYS A 526 -7.93 1.89 -12.03
N LYS A 527 -8.62 2.65 -11.16
CA LYS A 527 -9.81 3.45 -11.55
C LYS A 527 -9.50 4.86 -12.08
N ALA A 528 -8.25 5.23 -12.26
CA ALA A 528 -7.88 6.58 -12.70
C ALA A 528 -7.66 6.66 -14.22
N ASP A 529 -8.27 7.69 -14.83
CA ASP A 529 -7.99 8.09 -16.21
C ASP A 529 -6.63 8.79 -16.30
N GLY A 530 -5.91 8.58 -17.39
CA GLY A 530 -4.61 9.21 -17.60
C GLY A 530 -3.88 8.68 -18.83
N SER A 531 -2.57 8.89 -18.87
CA SER A 531 -1.70 8.41 -19.95
C SER A 531 -0.49 7.67 -19.39
N THR A 532 -0.10 6.60 -20.05
CA THR A 532 1.19 5.93 -19.83
C THR A 532 2.35 6.91 -20.07
N GLY A 533 3.38 6.80 -19.24
CA GLY A 533 4.57 7.62 -19.30
C GLY A 533 4.54 8.79 -18.33
N VAL A 534 5.72 9.24 -17.93
CA VAL A 534 5.96 10.43 -17.12
C VAL A 534 7.08 11.27 -17.75
N ASP A 535 7.04 12.59 -17.57
CA ASP A 535 8.11 13.47 -18.08
C ASP A 535 9.40 13.30 -17.28
N GLU A 536 10.36 12.55 -17.86
CA GLU A 536 11.65 12.24 -17.24
C GLU A 536 12.46 13.48 -16.83
N GLN A 537 12.33 14.62 -17.54
CA GLN A 537 13.09 15.84 -17.19
C GLN A 537 12.67 16.41 -15.82
N SER A 538 11.40 16.25 -15.44
CA SER A 538 10.89 16.68 -14.15
C SER A 538 11.38 15.80 -12.98
N LEU A 539 11.70 14.52 -13.26
CA LEU A 539 12.01 13.49 -12.28
C LEU A 539 13.50 13.38 -11.93
N GLU A 540 14.41 13.96 -12.72
CA GLU A 540 15.85 13.97 -12.41
C GLU A 540 16.19 14.72 -11.12
N THR A 541 15.35 15.68 -10.72
CA THR A 541 15.52 16.50 -9.51
C THR A 541 15.25 15.75 -8.20
N LEU A 542 14.44 14.69 -8.22
CA LEU A 542 14.04 13.92 -7.03
C LEU A 542 15.05 12.81 -6.66
N GLY A 543 15.73 12.22 -7.65
CA GLY A 543 16.53 10.99 -7.46
C GLY A 543 17.99 11.17 -6.98
N LYS A 544 18.48 12.39 -6.74
CA LYS A 544 19.92 12.66 -6.45
C LYS A 544 20.19 13.55 -5.24
N LYS A 545 19.38 13.48 -4.19
CA LYS A 545 19.75 14.12 -2.91
C LYS A 545 20.55 13.14 -2.05
N ASN A 546 21.83 13.47 -1.82
CA ASN A 546 22.57 12.85 -0.72
C ASN A 546 21.81 13.10 0.59
N PRO A 547 21.71 12.09 1.48
CA PRO A 547 21.00 12.28 2.74
C PRO A 547 21.67 13.41 3.53
N THR A 548 20.85 14.31 4.06
CA THR A 548 21.32 15.36 4.96
C THR A 548 21.72 14.74 6.31
N VAL A 549 22.46 15.49 7.14
CA VAL A 549 22.73 15.06 8.54
C VAL A 549 21.41 14.77 9.26
N ARG A 550 20.36 15.53 8.98
CA ARG A 550 19.04 15.32 9.56
C ARG A 550 18.42 13.99 9.13
N ASP A 551 18.53 13.63 7.86
CA ASP A 551 18.06 12.33 7.38
C ASP A 551 18.81 11.18 8.08
N LEU A 552 20.13 11.32 8.25
CA LEU A 552 20.96 10.34 8.96
C LEU A 552 20.62 10.25 10.46
N GLU A 553 20.30 11.38 11.11
CA GLU A 553 19.79 11.42 12.48
C GLU A 553 18.50 10.60 12.60
N VAL A 554 17.51 10.83 11.72
CA VAL A 554 16.24 10.07 11.69
C VAL A 554 16.47 8.58 11.41
N MET A 555 17.41 8.26 10.53
CA MET A 555 17.79 6.87 10.24
C MET A 555 18.36 6.15 11.46
N ALA A 556 19.19 6.82 12.25
CA ALA A 556 19.80 6.26 13.45
C ALA A 556 18.93 6.38 14.73
N ALA A 557 17.83 7.13 14.67
CA ALA A 557 17.06 7.57 15.85
C ALA A 557 16.55 6.41 16.72
N GLU A 558 16.06 5.33 16.11
CA GLU A 558 15.54 4.18 16.86
C GLU A 558 16.63 3.47 17.68
N GLN A 559 17.86 3.37 17.13
CA GLN A 559 19.03 2.80 17.82
C GLN A 559 19.67 3.76 18.84
N ASN A 560 19.27 5.02 18.79
CA ASN A 560 19.77 6.08 19.64
C ASN A 560 18.74 6.52 20.69
N ASN A 561 17.67 5.74 20.90
CA ASN A 561 16.68 6.09 21.90
C ASN A 561 17.32 6.29 23.28
N GLY A 562 16.95 7.38 23.95
CA GLY A 562 17.54 7.80 25.22
C GLY A 562 18.97 8.36 25.13
N LYS A 563 19.55 8.56 23.94
CA LYS A 563 20.83 9.29 23.76
C LYS A 563 20.58 10.76 23.45
N ALA A 564 21.53 11.61 23.83
CA ALA A 564 21.48 13.05 23.57
C ALA A 564 22.66 13.51 22.71
N GLY A 565 22.50 14.65 22.05
CA GLY A 565 23.58 15.43 21.48
C GLY A 565 23.66 16.80 22.17
N LEU A 566 24.84 17.43 22.09
CA LEU A 566 25.06 18.75 22.67
C LEU A 566 25.93 19.59 21.73
N ARG A 567 25.54 20.85 21.51
CA ARG A 567 26.36 21.86 20.83
C ARG A 567 26.24 23.23 21.45
N VAL A 568 27.26 24.07 21.30
CA VAL A 568 27.20 25.49 21.69
C VAL A 568 26.50 26.30 20.61
N MET A 569 25.61 27.21 21.01
CA MET A 569 24.94 28.14 20.11
C MET A 569 25.80 29.39 19.94
N ASN A 570 26.49 29.51 18.82
CA ASN A 570 27.44 30.60 18.55
C ASN A 570 26.76 31.87 18.02
N GLU A 571 25.54 31.73 17.49
CA GLU A 571 24.66 32.80 17.08
C GLU A 571 24.15 33.64 18.28
N LYS A 572 24.20 33.08 19.48
CA LYS A 572 23.92 33.79 20.73
C LYS A 572 25.22 34.19 21.44
N LYS A 573 25.19 35.34 22.12
CA LYS A 573 26.34 35.83 22.91
C LYS A 573 26.56 34.95 24.15
N ASN A 574 27.64 34.18 24.16
CA ASN A 574 28.08 33.37 25.30
C ASN A 574 29.10 34.15 26.13
N VAL A 575 28.60 35.09 26.94
CA VAL A 575 29.44 36.05 27.66
C VAL A 575 29.49 35.67 29.13
N ILE A 576 30.69 35.36 29.61
CA ILE A 576 30.99 35.18 31.03
C ILE A 576 31.81 36.37 31.50
N ILE A 577 31.32 37.07 32.53
CA ILE A 577 32.02 38.17 33.17
C ILE A 577 32.32 37.74 34.61
N ALA A 578 33.59 37.81 35.01
CA ALA A 578 33.97 37.51 36.38
C ALA A 578 33.32 38.50 37.34
N ASN A 579 32.94 38.02 38.53
CA ASN A 579 32.27 38.81 39.57
C ASN A 579 30.85 39.32 39.20
N ARG A 580 30.19 38.76 38.18
CA ARG A 580 28.77 39.02 37.88
C ARG A 580 27.91 37.79 38.14
N SER A 581 26.66 38.02 38.57
CA SER A 581 25.69 36.96 38.85
C SER A 581 24.83 36.54 37.66
N ASP A 582 24.83 37.33 36.59
CA ASP A 582 23.93 37.21 35.43
C ASP A 582 24.60 36.66 34.16
N SER A 583 25.81 36.10 34.28
CA SER A 583 26.49 35.46 33.15
C SER A 583 25.71 34.22 32.69
N LYS A 584 25.69 33.97 31.38
CA LYS A 584 25.03 32.82 30.80
C LYS A 584 25.74 32.29 29.56
N VAL A 585 25.63 30.99 29.35
CA VAL A 585 26.05 30.32 28.12
C VAL A 585 24.85 29.63 27.48
N ASN A 586 24.82 29.62 26.16
CA ASN A 586 23.73 29.09 25.36
C ASN A 586 24.21 27.82 24.67
N ILE A 587 23.50 26.74 24.92
CA ILE A 587 23.73 25.45 24.27
C ILE A 587 22.45 24.98 23.58
N GLU A 588 22.58 24.03 22.69
CA GLU A 588 21.47 23.24 22.16
C GLU A 588 21.62 21.81 22.67
N LEU A 589 20.57 21.33 23.33
CA LEU A 589 20.41 19.94 23.77
C LEU A 589 19.54 19.23 22.74
N ALA A 590 20.08 18.24 22.04
CA ALA A 590 19.37 17.48 21.03
C ALA A 590 18.97 16.10 21.57
N ASN A 591 17.74 15.68 21.33
CA ASN A 591 17.37 14.27 21.40
C ASN A 591 17.73 13.62 20.06
N VAL A 592 18.69 12.70 20.08
CA VAL A 592 19.07 11.94 18.88
C VAL A 592 18.33 10.61 18.81
N GLY A 593 17.48 10.33 19.80
CA GLY A 593 16.56 9.21 19.85
C GLY A 593 15.22 9.49 19.16
N ILE A 594 14.46 8.45 18.88
CA ILE A 594 13.20 8.57 18.12
C ILE A 594 11.99 9.00 18.97
N ASP A 595 11.97 8.70 20.26
CA ASP A 595 10.82 9.00 21.12
C ASP A 595 11.09 10.24 21.96
N LEU A 596 10.02 10.87 22.43
CA LEU A 596 10.08 11.87 23.50
C LEU A 596 10.90 11.31 24.66
N HIS A 597 11.87 12.08 25.14
CA HIS A 597 12.71 11.65 26.26
C HIS A 597 13.05 12.82 27.18
N LYS A 598 13.04 12.59 28.48
CA LYS A 598 13.52 13.57 29.46
C LYS A 598 15.02 13.41 29.68
N PHE A 599 15.73 14.52 29.52
CA PHE A 599 17.16 14.59 29.76
C PHE A 599 17.45 15.48 30.96
N THR A 600 18.27 15.00 31.88
CA THR A 600 18.85 15.83 32.94
C THR A 600 20.18 16.41 32.47
N LEU A 601 20.22 17.73 32.26
CA LEU A 601 21.45 18.46 32.01
C LEU A 601 22.08 18.87 33.34
N GLN A 602 23.29 18.38 33.62
CA GLN A 602 24.12 18.80 34.72
C GLN A 602 25.36 19.53 34.19
N VAL A 603 25.58 20.75 34.67
CA VAL A 603 26.71 21.58 34.27
C VAL A 603 27.57 21.88 35.49
N ASN A 604 28.87 21.60 35.40
CA ASN A 604 29.85 21.92 36.43
C ASN A 604 30.81 22.99 35.88
N TYR A 605 31.07 24.03 36.65
CA TYR A 605 32.01 25.09 36.27
C TYR A 605 32.71 25.65 37.52
N PRO A 606 33.87 26.31 37.36
CA PRO A 606 34.52 27.03 38.45
C PRO A 606 33.56 28.02 39.14
N GLY A 607 33.16 27.70 40.38
CA GLY A 607 32.27 28.55 41.20
C GLY A 607 30.87 27.99 41.41
N GLY A 608 30.43 26.96 40.67
CA GLY A 608 29.07 26.46 40.83
C GLY A 608 28.71 25.22 40.03
N LYS A 609 27.43 24.83 40.16
CA LYS A 609 26.81 23.75 39.42
C LYS A 609 25.39 24.15 39.04
N PHE A 610 24.93 23.68 37.89
CA PHE A 610 23.56 23.80 37.41
C PHE A 610 23.01 22.41 37.10
N ARG A 611 21.73 22.17 37.43
CA ARG A 611 21.05 20.91 37.10
C ARG A 611 19.57 21.19 36.82
N LYS A 612 19.08 20.81 35.64
CA LYS A 612 17.66 20.92 35.25
C LYS A 612 17.28 19.78 34.30
N GLU A 613 16.05 19.34 34.39
CA GLU A 613 15.47 18.32 33.51
C GLU A 613 14.70 18.97 32.36
N TYR A 614 14.80 18.39 31.17
CA TYR A 614 14.18 18.89 29.95
C TYR A 614 13.52 17.74 29.18
N PRO A 615 12.20 17.74 28.95
CA PRO A 615 11.55 16.83 28.00
C PRO A 615 11.88 17.29 26.58
N VAL A 616 12.53 16.48 25.74
CA VAL A 616 12.91 16.84 24.37
C VAL A 616 12.26 15.85 23.40
N GLU A 617 11.55 16.35 22.39
CA GLU A 617 10.86 15.53 21.40
C GLU A 617 11.82 14.65 20.59
N GLY A 618 11.28 13.60 19.97
CA GLY A 618 12.05 12.65 19.19
C GLY A 618 12.60 13.22 17.88
N ALA A 619 13.68 12.62 17.37
CA ALA A 619 14.42 13.06 16.20
C ALA A 619 13.62 13.07 14.88
N ILE A 620 12.37 12.62 14.85
CA ILE A 620 11.47 12.80 13.69
C ILE A 620 10.83 14.20 13.65
N THR A 621 10.80 14.91 14.78
CA THR A 621 10.13 16.21 14.91
C THR A 621 11.11 17.38 14.86
N GLU A 622 10.64 18.54 14.41
CA GLU A 622 11.45 19.77 14.36
C GLU A 622 11.89 20.27 15.74
N TYR A 623 11.22 19.86 16.83
CA TYR A 623 11.53 20.24 18.21
C TYR A 623 12.47 19.26 18.95
N SER A 624 13.11 18.35 18.22
CA SER A 624 14.17 17.46 18.74
C SER A 624 15.45 18.17 19.18
N LYS A 625 15.58 19.47 18.87
CA LYS A 625 16.74 20.30 19.20
C LYS A 625 16.29 21.47 20.09
N LEU A 626 16.65 21.42 21.37
CA LEU A 626 16.23 22.38 22.39
C LEU A 626 17.33 23.41 22.69
N PRO A 627 17.12 24.71 22.41
CA PRO A 627 17.94 25.78 22.95
C PRO A 627 17.82 25.87 24.48
N VAL A 628 18.95 25.86 25.20
CA VAL A 628 19.02 25.96 26.66
C VAL A 628 19.98 27.09 27.06
N GLU A 629 19.50 27.99 27.91
CA GLU A 629 20.33 28.99 28.59
C GLU A 629 20.80 28.45 29.94
N VAL A 630 22.11 28.34 30.13
CA VAL A 630 22.73 27.87 31.36
C VAL A 630 23.28 29.06 32.14
N PRO A 631 22.75 29.37 33.34
CA PRO A 631 23.28 30.44 34.18
C PRO A 631 24.63 30.04 34.79
N ILE A 632 25.60 30.95 34.70
CA ILE A 632 26.92 30.85 35.30
C ILE A 632 27.01 31.87 36.44
N ALA A 633 26.83 31.39 37.67
CA ALA A 633 26.81 32.23 38.87
C ALA A 633 28.08 32.05 39.72
N ASN A 634 28.26 32.90 40.74
CA ASN A 634 29.33 32.77 41.73
C ASN A 634 30.76 32.79 41.14
N THR A 635 30.99 33.53 40.06
CA THR A 635 32.31 33.65 39.39
C THR A 635 33.27 34.62 40.07
N ALA A 636 33.01 34.97 41.33
CA ALA A 636 33.76 35.99 42.05
C ALA A 636 35.19 35.53 42.34
N GLY A 637 36.18 36.39 42.04
CA GLY A 637 37.59 36.08 42.20
C GLY A 637 38.18 35.13 41.14
N TYR A 638 37.43 34.81 40.07
CA TYR A 638 37.98 34.10 38.92
C TYR A 638 38.94 35.01 38.14
N THR A 639 40.10 34.49 37.75
CA THR A 639 41.17 35.28 37.10
C THR A 639 41.63 34.72 35.76
N GLY A 640 41.12 33.55 35.35
CA GLY A 640 41.41 32.97 34.04
C GLY A 640 40.77 33.77 32.90
N SER A 641 41.41 33.80 31.73
CA SER A 641 40.85 34.40 30.51
C SER A 641 39.85 33.47 29.79
N THR A 642 39.84 32.19 30.17
CA THR A 642 38.87 31.18 29.73
C THR A 642 38.38 30.40 30.94
N MET A 643 37.15 29.89 30.89
CA MET A 643 36.54 29.04 31.93
C MET A 643 36.11 27.70 31.34
N PRO A 644 36.64 26.57 31.85
CA PRO A 644 36.17 25.25 31.45
C PRO A 644 34.80 24.99 32.05
N VAL A 645 33.81 24.73 31.20
CA VAL A 645 32.45 24.36 31.59
C VAL A 645 32.18 22.94 31.13
N GLN A 646 31.95 22.04 32.08
CA GLN A 646 31.63 20.65 31.80
C GLN A 646 30.11 20.45 31.74
N PHE A 647 29.62 19.98 30.61
CA PHE A 647 28.23 19.59 30.38
C PHE A 647 28.11 18.07 30.42
N ARG A 648 27.22 17.57 31.27
CA ARG A 648 26.87 16.16 31.37
C ARG A 648 25.37 16.01 31.16
N VAL A 649 24.98 15.10 30.29
CA VAL A 649 23.57 14.78 30.03
C VAL A 649 23.29 13.37 30.50
N TYR A 650 22.23 13.22 31.30
CA TYR A 650 21.73 11.95 31.77
C TYR A 650 20.35 11.68 31.18
N ASN A 651 20.09 10.43 30.79
CA ASN A 651 18.78 9.99 30.33
C ASN A 651 17.83 9.71 31.53
N GLU A 652 16.60 9.30 31.27
CA GLU A 652 15.58 9.02 32.32
C GLU A 652 15.99 7.89 33.28
N GLU A 653 16.81 6.95 32.81
CA GLU A 653 17.36 5.85 33.61
C GLU A 653 18.54 6.28 34.48
N GLY A 654 18.97 7.55 34.38
CA GLY A 654 20.12 8.10 35.10
C GLY A 654 21.48 7.72 34.48
N LYS A 655 21.50 7.18 33.26
CA LYS A 655 22.73 6.85 32.52
C LYS A 655 23.33 8.11 31.89
N LEU A 656 24.64 8.30 32.04
CA LEU A 656 25.38 9.36 31.36
C LEU A 656 25.44 9.05 29.85
N VAL A 657 24.90 9.94 29.03
CA VAL A 657 24.79 9.77 27.58
C VAL A 657 25.58 10.80 26.78
N GLU A 658 25.99 11.90 27.41
CA GLU A 658 26.88 12.91 26.82
C GLU A 658 27.76 13.54 27.93
N ASP A 659 29.06 13.72 27.69
CA ASP A 659 30.00 14.41 28.59
C ASP A 659 31.01 15.21 27.75
N GLN A 660 30.86 16.53 27.75
CA GLN A 660 31.74 17.45 27.03
C GLN A 660 32.23 18.55 27.96
N THR A 661 33.50 18.91 27.84
CA THR A 661 34.06 20.10 28.49
C THR A 661 34.43 21.12 27.43
N ILE A 662 33.92 22.35 27.58
CA ILE A 662 34.09 23.43 26.61
C ILE A 662 34.63 24.66 27.34
N ASP A 663 35.65 25.28 26.77
CA ASP A 663 36.23 26.51 27.30
C ASP A 663 35.50 27.74 26.74
N PHE A 664 34.95 28.57 27.64
CA PHE A 664 34.32 29.85 27.29
C PHE A 664 35.24 31.02 27.63
N SER A 665 35.20 32.09 26.83
CA SER A 665 35.96 33.31 27.14
C SER A 665 35.39 34.04 28.35
N VAL A 666 36.27 34.53 29.24
CA VAL A 666 35.88 35.27 30.44
C VAL A 666 36.44 36.68 30.42
N LEU A 667 35.56 37.65 30.70
CA LEU A 667 35.94 39.04 30.90
C LEU A 667 36.17 39.33 32.38
N ASN A 668 37.41 39.63 32.76
CA ASN A 668 37.81 39.89 34.16
C ASN A 668 37.75 41.38 34.53
N TYR A 669 36.72 42.09 34.08
CA TYR A 669 36.59 43.53 34.34
C TYR A 669 35.99 43.78 35.73
N THR A 670 36.52 44.78 36.43
CA THR A 670 35.83 45.33 37.60
C THR A 670 34.63 46.17 37.15
N THR A 671 33.71 46.50 38.07
CA THR A 671 32.62 47.44 37.78
C THR A 671 33.13 48.78 37.25
N GLN A 672 34.28 49.25 37.77
CA GLN A 672 34.91 50.48 37.32
C GLN A 672 35.47 50.37 35.88
N ASP A 673 36.06 49.23 35.53
CA ASP A 673 36.58 49.00 34.17
C ASP A 673 35.45 48.95 33.14
N MET A 674 34.32 48.34 33.48
CA MET A 674 33.13 48.31 32.64
C MET A 674 32.56 49.72 32.41
N ASP A 675 32.40 50.51 33.47
CA ASP A 675 31.91 51.90 33.37
C ASP A 675 32.85 52.78 32.55
N LYS A 676 34.17 52.60 32.74
CA LYS A 676 35.19 53.32 31.97
C LYS A 676 35.13 52.94 30.49
N LEU A 677 35.02 51.64 30.18
CA LEU A 677 34.91 51.16 28.81
C LEU A 677 33.70 51.78 28.11
N VAL A 678 32.53 51.76 28.74
CA VAL A 678 31.30 52.33 28.14
C VAL A 678 31.47 53.82 27.85
N LYS A 679 31.96 54.61 28.81
CA LYS A 679 32.22 56.05 28.62
C LYS A 679 33.22 56.34 27.50
N GLU A 680 34.27 55.52 27.40
CA GLU A 680 35.27 55.66 26.35
C GLU A 680 34.70 55.35 24.96
N LEU A 681 33.89 54.27 24.85
CA LEU A 681 33.22 53.91 23.60
C LEU A 681 32.19 54.96 23.17
N GLU A 682 31.49 55.58 24.13
CA GLU A 682 30.60 56.73 23.88
C GLU A 682 31.36 57.94 23.33
N ALA A 683 32.46 58.33 24.00
CA ALA A 683 33.28 59.45 23.58
C ALA A 683 33.88 59.25 22.17
N LYS A 684 34.25 58.00 21.84
CA LYS A 684 34.81 57.62 20.53
C LYS A 684 33.76 57.35 19.45
N LYS A 685 32.46 57.37 19.76
CA LYS A 685 31.38 56.93 18.84
C LYS A 685 31.67 55.56 18.24
N SER A 686 32.19 54.64 19.04
CA SER A 686 32.63 53.33 18.58
C SER A 686 31.43 52.47 18.13
N PRO A 687 31.57 51.66 17.05
CA PRO A 687 30.54 50.70 16.67
C PRO A 687 30.28 49.64 17.76
N LEU A 688 31.25 49.40 18.67
CA LEU A 688 31.14 48.45 19.77
C LEU A 688 30.28 48.95 20.95
N LEU A 689 29.85 50.23 20.91
CA LEU A 689 29.10 50.82 22.01
C LEU A 689 27.77 50.07 22.26
N ALA A 690 27.10 49.61 21.21
CA ALA A 690 25.85 48.87 21.34
C ALA A 690 26.08 47.53 22.08
N ASP A 691 27.12 46.80 21.70
CA ASP A 691 27.48 45.54 22.36
C ASP A 691 27.92 45.74 23.81
N ALA A 692 28.70 46.78 24.10
CA ALA A 692 29.10 47.12 25.46
C ALA A 692 27.89 47.51 26.34
N LYS A 693 26.91 48.22 25.77
CA LYS A 693 25.65 48.54 26.47
C LYS A 693 24.83 47.30 26.79
N ASP A 694 24.78 46.36 25.85
CA ASP A 694 24.02 45.11 25.99
C ASP A 694 24.69 44.08 26.92
N THR A 695 26.02 44.13 27.07
CA THR A 695 26.80 43.14 27.84
C THR A 695 27.28 43.67 29.19
N VAL A 696 28.12 44.71 29.21
CA VAL A 696 28.82 45.17 30.42
C VAL A 696 28.10 46.33 31.13
N ALA A 697 27.30 47.14 30.44
CA ALA A 697 26.63 48.30 31.04
C ALA A 697 25.36 47.94 31.84
N LYS A 698 24.81 46.73 31.65
CA LYS A 698 23.66 46.25 32.45
C LYS A 698 24.09 46.13 33.90
N LYS A 699 23.31 46.72 34.81
CA LYS A 699 23.54 46.59 36.25
C LYS A 699 23.29 45.14 36.67
N ASP A 700 24.20 44.58 37.46
CA ASP A 700 24.03 43.23 38.03
C ASP A 700 22.75 43.19 38.90
N PRO A 701 21.77 42.33 38.58
CA PRO A 701 20.50 42.25 39.30
C PRO A 701 20.66 41.78 40.76
N ALA A 702 21.72 41.03 41.08
CA ALA A 702 22.09 40.74 42.46
C ALA A 702 23.26 41.64 42.85
N ALA A 703 23.00 42.76 43.53
CA ALA A 703 24.05 43.50 44.24
C ALA A 703 24.79 42.51 45.17
N PRO A 704 26.12 42.63 45.37
CA PRO A 704 26.92 41.56 45.93
C PRO A 704 26.53 41.29 47.39
N THR A 705 25.62 40.34 47.61
CA THR A 705 25.60 39.52 48.82
C THR A 705 26.61 38.40 48.66
N LEU A 706 27.84 38.75 48.29
CA LEU A 706 28.99 37.88 48.49
C LEU A 706 29.56 38.26 49.86
N SER A 707 28.95 37.73 50.91
CA SER A 707 29.69 37.45 52.14
C SER A 707 30.81 36.46 51.78
N LYS A 708 31.95 37.01 51.33
CA LYS A 708 33.24 36.35 51.12
C LYS A 708 33.13 34.88 50.66
N ALA A 709 32.85 34.66 49.38
CA ALA A 709 33.08 33.34 48.78
C ALA A 709 34.59 33.04 48.82
N ALA A 710 34.96 31.82 49.20
CA ALA A 710 36.34 31.37 49.18
C ALA A 710 36.90 31.50 47.74
N PRO A 711 38.16 31.92 47.55
CA PRO A 711 38.77 32.00 46.22
C PRO A 711 38.68 30.64 45.53
N ILE A 712 38.13 30.64 44.31
CA ILE A 712 38.04 29.43 43.48
C ILE A 712 39.45 29.13 42.95
N PRO A 713 40.02 27.95 43.21
CA PRO A 713 41.32 27.58 42.65
C PRO A 713 41.25 27.61 41.12
N THR A 714 42.09 28.43 40.50
CA THR A 714 42.30 28.38 39.06
C THR A 714 43.19 27.16 38.80
N ALA A 715 42.59 26.01 38.56
CA ALA A 715 43.35 24.80 38.25
C ALA A 715 44.08 24.99 36.91
N THR A 716 45.41 25.03 36.93
CA THR A 716 46.23 24.81 35.74
C THR A 716 45.97 23.40 35.24
N GLN A 717 45.33 23.26 34.08
CA GLN A 717 45.15 21.96 33.44
C GLN A 717 46.52 21.32 33.19
N GLN A 718 46.75 20.12 33.73
CA GLN A 718 47.64 19.17 33.06
C GLN A 718 46.89 18.66 31.82
N PRO A 719 47.55 18.54 30.65
CA PRO A 719 46.91 17.99 29.48
C PRO A 719 46.48 16.55 29.77
N SER A 720 45.17 16.32 29.84
CA SER A 720 44.62 14.97 29.75
C SER A 720 44.98 14.43 28.38
N GLN A 721 45.76 13.35 28.35
CA GLN A 721 46.02 12.56 27.16
C GLN A 721 44.70 12.31 26.42
N PRO A 722 44.64 12.47 25.09
CA PRO A 722 43.47 12.05 24.34
C PRO A 722 43.25 10.57 24.60
N GLY A 723 42.14 10.24 25.26
CA GLY A 723 41.64 8.87 25.30
C GLY A 723 41.54 8.39 23.86
N GLY A 724 42.19 7.28 23.56
CA GLY A 724 42.34 6.78 22.19
C GLY A 724 41.00 6.81 21.46
N ARG A 725 40.95 7.55 20.34
CA ARG A 725 39.95 7.29 19.32
C ARG A 725 40.12 5.82 18.94
N ASN A 726 39.21 4.96 19.41
CA ASN A 726 38.88 3.81 18.60
C ASN A 726 38.37 4.39 17.29
N THR A 727 39.14 4.18 16.24
CA THR A 727 38.76 4.45 14.86
C THR A 727 37.33 3.98 14.66
N ALA A 728 36.46 4.90 14.22
CA ALA A 728 35.21 4.54 13.60
C ALA A 728 35.51 3.48 12.54
N VAL A 729 34.77 2.37 12.57
CA VAL A 729 34.82 1.35 11.53
C VAL A 729 34.17 1.96 10.29
N THR A 730 35.00 2.64 9.50
CA THR A 730 34.72 3.08 8.15
C THR A 730 35.99 2.86 7.34
N GLU A 731 36.34 1.59 7.14
CA GLU A 731 37.18 1.16 6.04
C GLU A 731 36.57 -0.14 5.47
N PHE A 732 35.83 -0.02 4.37
CA PHE A 732 35.67 -1.15 3.45
C PHE A 732 37.08 -1.50 2.94
N LYS A 733 37.64 -2.62 3.41
CA LYS A 733 38.84 -3.18 2.80
C LYS A 733 38.45 -4.03 1.58
N PRO A 734 39.15 -3.87 0.45
CA PRO A 734 38.87 -4.61 -0.76
C PRO A 734 39.21 -6.10 -0.61
N THR A 735 38.36 -6.92 -1.24
CA THR A 735 38.46 -8.37 -1.37
C THR A 735 39.83 -8.85 -1.83
N PRO A 736 40.41 -9.88 -1.20
CA PRO A 736 41.36 -10.77 -1.85
C PRO A 736 40.75 -12.16 -2.06
N GLU A 737 40.83 -12.65 -3.29
CA GLU A 737 40.51 -14.01 -3.72
C GLU A 737 41.50 -15.07 -3.15
N PRO A 738 41.21 -16.39 -3.28
CA PRO A 738 41.38 -17.36 -2.21
C PRO A 738 42.68 -18.18 -2.25
N SER A 739 43.12 -18.68 -1.09
CA SER A 739 44.02 -19.85 -1.02
C SER A 739 44.06 -20.53 0.36
N ALA A 740 43.48 -21.73 0.39
CA ALA A 740 43.95 -23.00 0.97
C ALA A 740 44.47 -23.16 2.43
N ASN A 741 43.82 -24.16 3.08
CA ASN A 741 44.33 -25.18 4.03
C ASN A 741 44.62 -24.85 5.53
N LYS A 742 43.65 -25.29 6.38
CA LYS A 742 43.70 -26.22 7.56
C LYS A 742 45.04 -26.46 8.33
N PRO A 743 45.00 -26.99 9.59
CA PRO A 743 44.06 -26.79 10.72
C PRO A 743 44.72 -26.78 12.15
N ALA A 744 43.86 -26.63 13.17
CA ALA A 744 43.94 -27.13 14.56
C ALA A 744 44.58 -26.26 15.67
N ALA A 745 43.82 -26.03 16.76
CA ALA A 745 44.05 -26.66 18.08
C ALA A 745 42.97 -26.26 19.12
N GLN A 746 42.55 -27.25 19.91
CA GLN A 746 41.59 -27.19 21.03
C GLN A 746 42.17 -26.55 22.31
N ARG A 747 41.28 -26.01 23.15
CA ARG A 747 41.22 -26.07 24.64
C ARG A 747 39.94 -25.31 25.05
N GLY A 748 38.99 -25.75 25.88
CA GLY A 748 38.96 -26.80 26.89
C GLY A 748 38.90 -26.19 28.30
N ASP A 749 37.70 -25.96 28.85
CA ASP A 749 37.24 -26.14 30.27
C ASP A 749 35.92 -25.36 30.50
N THR A 750 34.77 -25.96 30.85
CA THR A 750 34.27 -26.47 32.15
C THR A 750 34.23 -25.38 33.25
N THR A 751 33.23 -25.15 34.11
CA THR A 751 32.11 -25.90 34.73
C THR A 751 31.11 -24.86 35.34
N GLY A 752 29.90 -25.27 35.72
CA GLY A 752 29.12 -24.53 36.74
C GLY A 752 27.59 -24.64 36.66
N ASN A 753 27.04 -25.74 37.16
CA ASN A 753 25.61 -26.01 37.32
C ASN A 753 25.13 -25.53 38.70
N GLN A 754 23.94 -24.93 38.84
CA GLN A 754 23.12 -25.10 40.05
C GLN A 754 21.63 -24.77 39.85
N THR A 755 20.83 -25.76 40.23
CA THR A 755 19.37 -25.86 40.36
C THR A 755 18.86 -25.26 41.67
N GLY A 756 17.60 -24.79 41.70
CA GLY A 756 16.84 -24.55 42.95
C GLY A 756 15.35 -24.27 42.68
N ALA A 757 14.47 -24.88 43.47
CA ALA A 757 13.10 -25.22 43.10
C ALA A 757 11.99 -24.44 43.86
N LYS A 758 10.81 -24.39 43.20
CA LYS A 758 9.39 -24.47 43.64
C LYS A 758 8.89 -23.92 44.99
N ALA A 759 7.72 -23.28 44.87
CA ALA A 759 6.42 -23.43 45.59
C ALA A 759 5.89 -22.05 46.02
N GLY A 760 4.62 -21.65 45.94
CA GLY A 760 3.32 -22.27 45.61
C GLY A 760 2.22 -21.36 46.20
N GLY A 761 0.99 -21.40 45.69
CA GLY A 761 -0.17 -20.80 46.36
C GLY A 761 -1.17 -20.13 45.43
N GLY A 762 -2.30 -20.82 45.19
CA GLY A 762 -3.41 -20.33 44.38
C GLY A 762 -4.42 -19.48 45.14
N GLY A 763 -5.38 -18.94 44.37
CA GLY A 763 -6.57 -18.26 44.85
C GLY A 763 -7.43 -17.87 43.65
N ASN A 764 -8.49 -18.64 43.42
CA ASN A 764 -9.47 -18.44 42.36
C ASN A 764 -10.66 -17.61 42.90
N VAL A 765 -11.48 -17.08 41.99
CA VAL A 765 -12.89 -16.61 42.13
C VAL A 765 -13.08 -15.13 41.73
N GLY A 766 -13.91 -14.92 40.70
CA GLY A 766 -14.53 -13.62 40.41
C GLY A 766 -15.04 -13.45 38.98
N ALA A 767 -16.01 -14.27 38.56
CA ALA A 767 -16.71 -14.14 37.28
C ALA A 767 -17.71 -12.97 37.29
N ILE A 768 -17.80 -12.19 36.21
CA ILE A 768 -18.99 -11.44 35.80
C ILE A 768 -19.20 -11.58 34.28
N VAL A 769 -20.29 -12.26 33.94
CA VAL A 769 -21.05 -12.30 32.66
C VAL A 769 -21.76 -10.94 32.49
N GLY A 770 -22.03 -10.32 31.34
CA GLY A 770 -22.06 -10.64 29.92
C GLY A 770 -23.15 -9.77 29.25
N ILE A 771 -23.10 -9.68 27.92
CA ILE A 771 -24.19 -9.29 26.96
C ILE A 771 -24.39 -7.78 26.70
N ILE A 772 -24.12 -7.34 25.45
CA ILE A 772 -25.13 -6.90 24.46
C ILE A 772 -24.67 -7.34 23.03
N ILE A 773 -25.56 -8.05 22.34
CA ILE A 773 -25.56 -8.36 20.90
C ILE A 773 -26.60 -7.41 20.26
N ALA A 774 -26.35 -6.90 19.05
CA ALA A 774 -27.22 -7.09 17.87
C ALA A 774 -27.19 -5.97 16.80
N ILE A 775 -26.82 -6.40 15.59
CA ILE A 775 -27.51 -6.20 14.29
C ILE A 775 -27.38 -4.83 13.60
N LEU A 776 -26.80 -4.85 12.39
CA LEU A 776 -27.37 -4.24 11.19
C LEU A 776 -26.89 -4.98 9.93
N ALA A 777 -27.78 -5.77 9.32
CA ALA A 777 -27.69 -6.16 7.91
C ALA A 777 -29.10 -6.42 7.35
N LEU A 778 -29.35 -5.78 6.20
CA LEU A 778 -30.30 -6.11 5.13
C LEU A 778 -31.80 -5.83 5.39
N VAL A 779 -32.38 -4.95 4.57
CA VAL A 779 -33.13 -5.29 3.34
C VAL A 779 -33.68 -3.99 2.74
N GLY A 780 -33.69 -3.86 1.41
CA GLY A 780 -34.47 -2.79 0.77
C GLY A 780 -34.38 -2.67 -0.74
N LEU A 781 -34.67 -3.74 -1.48
CA LEU A 781 -35.06 -3.69 -2.89
C LEU A 781 -36.16 -2.62 -3.11
N GLY A 782 -35.89 -1.62 -3.95
CA GLY A 782 -36.85 -0.59 -4.35
C GLY A 782 -37.27 -0.75 -5.80
N GLY A 783 -38.38 -1.47 -6.04
CA GLY A 783 -39.11 -1.47 -7.30
C GLY A 783 -40.36 -0.60 -7.21
N ALA A 784 -40.38 0.46 -8.01
CA ALA A 784 -41.49 1.17 -8.65
C ALA A 784 -42.84 1.36 -7.92
N ALA A 785 -43.29 2.61 -7.80
CA ALA A 785 -44.52 3.10 -8.43
C ALA A 785 -44.69 4.61 -8.25
N ALA A 786 -45.41 5.20 -9.20
CA ALA A 786 -45.55 6.61 -9.51
C ALA A 786 -46.53 7.40 -8.62
N ALA A 787 -46.48 8.74 -8.84
CA ALA A 787 -47.53 9.75 -8.62
C ALA A 787 -47.73 10.17 -7.15
N THR A 788 -47.78 11.44 -6.75
CA THR A 788 -48.46 12.62 -7.32
C THR A 788 -48.00 13.88 -6.56
N MET A 789 -47.93 15.00 -7.28
CA MET A 789 -48.25 16.40 -6.90
C MET A 789 -48.00 16.91 -5.46
N GLY A 790 -47.22 17.99 -5.38
CA GLY A 790 -47.11 18.90 -4.24
C GLY A 790 -45.98 19.89 -4.44
#